data_AF-A0A2D6XCE7-F1
#
_entry.id   AF-A0A2D6XCE7-F1
#
_cell.length_a   1.000
_cell.length_b   1.000
_cell.length_c   1.000
_cell.angle_alpha   90.00
_cell.angle_beta   90.00
_cell.angle_gamma   90.00
#
_symmetry.space_group_name_H-M   'P 1'
#
loop_
_entity.id
_entity.type
_entity.pdbx_description
1 polymer ?
#
loop_
_entity_poly.entity_id
_entity_poly.type
_entity_poly.pdbx_seq_one_letter_code
_entity_poly.pdbx_strand_id
1 'polypeptide(L)'
;MGKLSWLLIIAFLLILPFSFAIGTTTYRQAGGEGFDWNNEGRGTFSGIGTNINTFGKSVSAPFQIPIIDDFDNNSISDLFVLDGDTAKIYQNKELDIIASLDIGAVPTSVSNIISFDIDGDGTNEIVFADNTNNIMFMLNFSQSEGLVIEHQFDVTINEFPMIACRLPNECIVTVDSTDTEDIFVPFTAFYRAYSFDSTNLTSGLTTIYSEFQPSSDAIALCSPRNQNIPVVDIDGDGISEFGVSIGTAEDSDTDAKLRFFWMDNLTIDVSGTRQKSATASVGCTGSTGVSNLVTSPLGANLFTAHSGVETFIGLQSSASDFRIQGFKSDGSFFDEFPETILSEGDGTMISNVFLMNAFPATTGALDFCVLGYAFTDQEIDLVCGTEDRGFLIPQTSEFKFPVANLFNISTDIDKKDNIVHAVQHSNALTNLQDLNEIISAYGIFTVDFVGTNELLRIFQNPQGDSVLLSIDLEQFGADDLIALTDTNIIYMDDKVSNEPAQIDDLTFNPCVVNSVIKVNESLQVSVDASDTNDAVLGFDNLTISISVYDGTSNQQNVTNTVTTSQVDGSTTVIESFNLNETGFGNVIRVEAFDTGNPTEVASVEQTFTVNINGIEFGDATCTLTVTAPDEDEINVTVEAGTLTVDATENSITTGIQTVIDLTGLAGTTFWLLLMLAFSMGIYFRGSSLNWSGNSTLGAIALVNVLFIVLGARVGVISTGLIVIMVVVSVVILGVFLGRFLTGVGANAE
;
A
#
# COMPACT_ATOMS: atom_id res chain seq x y z
N MET A 1 45.42 15.36 15.98
CA MET A 1 44.36 14.45 15.54
C MET A 1 43.31 15.32 14.88
N GLY A 2 43.33 15.38 13.55
CA GLY A 2 42.83 16.54 12.84
C GLY A 2 42.33 16.19 11.45
N LYS A 3 41.38 17.02 11.02
CA LYS A 3 40.94 17.28 9.64
C LYS A 3 40.45 16.10 8.78
N LEU A 4 40.56 14.85 9.22
CA LEU A 4 40.03 13.69 8.50
C LEU A 4 38.58 13.30 8.90
N SER A 5 38.14 13.72 10.09
CA SER A 5 36.80 13.38 10.64
C SER A 5 35.67 14.27 10.09
N TRP A 6 35.96 15.51 9.71
CA TRP A 6 34.96 16.43 9.14
C TRP A 6 34.68 16.23 7.63
N LEU A 7 35.62 15.65 6.88
CA LEU A 7 35.43 15.34 5.46
C LEU A 7 34.62 14.05 5.24
N LEU A 8 34.66 13.12 6.19
CA LEU A 8 33.83 11.89 6.15
C LEU A 8 32.38 12.16 6.54
N ILE A 9 32.11 13.10 7.45
CA ILE A 9 30.74 13.49 7.82
C ILE A 9 30.09 14.33 6.71
N ILE A 10 30.86 15.18 6.00
CA ILE A 10 30.36 15.92 4.83
C ILE A 10 30.21 15.01 3.61
N ALA A 11 31.04 13.96 3.45
CA ALA A 11 30.83 12.93 2.43
C ALA A 11 29.62 12.02 2.74
N PHE A 12 29.28 11.81 4.02
CA PHE A 12 28.09 11.05 4.43
C PHE A 12 26.80 11.89 4.31
N LEU A 13 26.88 13.22 4.45
CA LEU A 13 25.76 14.16 4.24
C LEU A 13 25.58 14.61 2.77
N LEU A 14 26.51 14.28 1.87
CA LEU A 14 26.42 14.56 0.43
C LEU A 14 26.09 13.31 -0.43
N ILE A 15 25.85 12.15 0.20
CA ILE A 15 25.47 10.88 -0.47
C ILE A 15 24.01 10.49 -0.14
N LEU A 16 23.22 11.40 0.41
CA LEU A 16 21.75 11.29 0.48
C LEU A 16 21.17 12.51 -0.22
N PRO A 17 21.11 12.47 -1.57
CA PRO A 17 19.84 12.14 -2.19
C PRO A 17 20.04 11.42 -3.54
N PHE A 18 20.08 10.09 -3.59
CA PHE A 18 19.89 9.36 -4.84
C PHE A 18 19.43 7.93 -4.52
N SER A 19 18.14 7.82 -4.23
CA SER A 19 17.38 6.57 -4.42
C SER A 19 16.13 6.96 -5.20
N PHE A 20 16.28 7.01 -6.52
CA PHE A 20 15.16 6.96 -7.43
C PHE A 20 14.60 5.53 -7.37
N ALA A 21 13.38 5.39 -6.87
CA ALA A 21 12.46 4.36 -7.28
C ALA A 21 11.20 5.11 -7.74
N ILE A 22 11.16 5.39 -9.04
CA ILE A 22 9.95 5.82 -9.73
C ILE A 22 9.18 4.53 -9.99
N GLY A 23 8.04 4.39 -9.34
CA GLY A 23 7.04 3.36 -9.60
C GLY A 23 5.70 4.06 -9.57
N THR A 24 5.30 4.57 -10.74
CA THR A 24 4.15 5.43 -10.96
C THR A 24 2.92 4.57 -11.27
N THR A 25 2.02 4.38 -10.31
CA THR A 25 0.65 3.91 -10.60
C THR A 25 -0.23 5.14 -10.69
N THR A 26 -1.09 5.20 -11.70
CA THR A 26 -1.90 6.39 -11.95
C THR A 26 -3.39 6.10 -11.71
N TYR A 27 -3.98 6.71 -10.69
CA TYR A 27 -5.41 7.00 -10.68
C TYR A 27 -5.66 8.41 -11.19
N ARG A 28 -6.57 8.57 -12.16
CA ARG A 28 -6.82 9.87 -12.81
C ARG A 28 -7.93 10.65 -12.14
N GLN A 29 -7.58 11.37 -11.07
CA GLN A 29 -8.10 12.68 -10.67
C GLN A 29 -7.24 13.11 -9.46
N ALA A 30 -6.42 14.18 -9.45
CA ALA A 30 -6.35 15.37 -10.30
C ALA A 30 -4.98 16.11 -10.20
N GLY A 31 -4.69 16.99 -11.19
CA GLY A 31 -3.66 18.06 -11.21
C GLY A 31 -2.17 17.68 -11.04
N GLY A 32 -1.31 17.92 -12.05
CA GLY A 32 0.15 17.93 -11.88
C GLY A 32 0.97 17.43 -13.09
N GLU A 33 2.23 17.86 -13.22
CA GLU A 33 3.23 17.12 -14.02
C GLU A 33 3.68 15.88 -13.25
N GLY A 34 3.26 14.70 -13.70
CA GLY A 34 3.55 13.45 -13.01
C GLY A 34 2.37 13.01 -12.18
N PHE A 35 1.40 12.42 -12.87
CA PHE A 35 0.16 11.80 -12.37
C PHE A 35 0.41 10.62 -11.40
N ASP A 36 1.26 10.79 -10.39
CA ASP A 36 1.56 9.79 -9.38
C ASP A 36 0.63 9.95 -8.18
N TRP A 37 -0.43 9.16 -8.22
CA TRP A 37 -1.14 8.76 -7.03
C TRP A 37 -1.00 7.25 -6.93
N ASN A 38 -0.17 6.80 -5.98
CA ASN A 38 0.05 5.41 -5.60
C ASN A 38 -1.24 4.72 -5.08
N ASN A 39 -2.28 4.62 -5.89
CA ASN A 39 -2.50 3.46 -6.75
C ASN A 39 -1.75 2.13 -6.47
N GLU A 40 -1.19 1.84 -5.30
CA GLU A 40 -0.29 0.67 -5.12
C GLU A 40 -0.96 -0.67 -5.44
N GLY A 41 -2.28 -0.67 -5.52
CA GLY A 41 -3.08 -1.80 -5.93
C GLY A 41 -2.71 -2.38 -7.30
N ARG A 42 -2.64 -3.72 -7.33
CA ARG A 42 -2.37 -4.53 -8.52
C ARG A 42 -3.62 -4.74 -9.38
N GLY A 43 -4.75 -4.11 -9.02
CA GLY A 43 -5.90 -3.85 -9.89
C GLY A 43 -6.62 -5.04 -10.51
N THR A 44 -6.25 -6.31 -10.25
CA THR A 44 -6.90 -7.46 -10.91
C THR A 44 -8.18 -7.85 -10.21
N PHE A 45 -9.31 -7.48 -10.79
CA PHE A 45 -10.61 -7.97 -10.32
C PHE A 45 -11.00 -9.31 -10.96
N SER A 46 -10.13 -9.86 -11.82
CA SER A 46 -10.24 -11.21 -12.35
C SER A 46 -10.27 -12.24 -11.24
N GLY A 47 -11.47 -12.69 -10.86
CA GLY A 47 -11.64 -13.67 -9.79
C GLY A 47 -12.29 -13.14 -8.52
N ILE A 48 -12.77 -11.89 -8.48
CA ILE A 48 -13.73 -11.46 -7.45
C ILE A 48 -14.83 -12.51 -7.36
N GLY A 49 -14.79 -13.29 -6.28
CA GLY A 49 -15.80 -14.29 -6.00
C GLY A 49 -17.13 -13.61 -5.68
N THR A 50 -18.22 -14.36 -5.59
CA THR A 50 -19.50 -13.82 -5.11
C THR A 50 -19.50 -13.47 -3.60
N ASN A 51 -18.32 -13.43 -2.96
CA ASN A 51 -18.17 -13.40 -1.51
C ASN A 51 -17.29 -12.23 -1.05
N ILE A 52 -17.68 -11.02 -1.42
CA ILE A 52 -17.09 -9.76 -0.99
C ILE A 52 -17.59 -9.42 0.42
N ASN A 53 -16.73 -8.89 1.29
CA ASN A 53 -17.17 -8.25 2.52
C ASN A 53 -17.58 -6.80 2.21
N THR A 54 -18.75 -6.39 2.66
CA THR A 54 -19.22 -5.02 2.44
C THR A 54 -19.36 -4.27 3.74
N PHE A 55 -18.75 -3.09 3.82
CA PHE A 55 -18.85 -2.20 4.97
C PHE A 55 -19.44 -0.88 4.50
N GLY A 56 -20.48 -0.39 5.16
CA GLY A 56 -21.24 0.76 4.68
C GLY A 56 -21.43 1.84 5.73
N LYS A 57 -21.37 3.10 5.31
CA LYS A 57 -21.75 4.27 6.10
C LYS A 57 -22.79 5.08 5.34
N SER A 58 -23.72 5.66 6.07
CA SER A 58 -24.72 6.55 5.50
C SER A 58 -24.11 7.90 5.13
N VAL A 59 -24.51 8.42 3.99
CA VAL A 59 -24.28 9.79 3.51
C VAL A 59 -25.63 10.43 3.22
N SER A 60 -25.71 11.76 3.25
CA SER A 60 -26.96 12.50 3.20
C SER A 60 -27.23 13.15 1.84
N ALA A 61 -26.21 13.76 1.25
CA ALA A 61 -26.25 14.44 -0.03
C ALA A 61 -24.82 14.58 -0.57
N PRO A 62 -24.16 13.49 -1.00
CA PRO A 62 -22.81 13.59 -1.53
C PRO A 62 -22.76 14.50 -2.75
N PHE A 63 -21.74 15.34 -2.81
CA PHE A 63 -21.36 16.13 -3.97
C PHE A 63 -20.12 15.54 -4.60
N GLN A 64 -20.15 15.46 -5.93
CA GLN A 64 -19.05 14.94 -6.74
C GLN A 64 -18.60 13.52 -6.34
N ILE A 65 -17.53 13.15 -7.02
CA ILE A 65 -16.78 11.92 -6.89
C ILE A 65 -15.89 12.04 -5.65
N PRO A 66 -15.82 11.03 -4.77
CA PRO A 66 -14.83 10.99 -3.71
C PRO A 66 -13.42 11.04 -4.28
N ILE A 67 -12.52 11.76 -3.61
CA ILE A 67 -11.09 11.68 -3.91
C ILE A 67 -10.41 10.82 -2.85
N ILE A 68 -9.40 10.09 -3.29
CA ILE A 68 -8.63 9.15 -2.47
C ILE A 68 -7.19 9.62 -2.51
N ASP A 69 -6.59 9.85 -1.35
CA ASP A 69 -5.21 10.28 -1.21
C ASP A 69 -4.71 10.11 0.23
N ASP A 70 -3.40 10.08 0.44
CA ASP A 70 -2.74 10.15 1.74
C ASP A 70 -2.62 11.63 2.19
N PHE A 71 -3.75 12.23 2.56
CA PHE A 71 -3.84 13.67 2.84
C PHE A 71 -2.93 14.13 3.99
N ASP A 72 -2.59 13.25 4.93
CA ASP A 72 -1.71 13.57 6.07
C ASP A 72 -0.31 12.94 5.98
N ASN A 73 0.04 12.36 4.83
CA ASN A 73 1.35 11.77 4.50
C ASN A 73 1.81 10.73 5.55
N ASN A 74 0.88 9.92 6.04
CA ASN A 74 1.15 8.86 7.00
C ASN A 74 1.40 7.49 6.34
N SER A 75 1.38 7.45 5.01
CA SER A 75 1.35 6.24 4.19
C SER A 75 0.11 5.39 4.47
N ILE A 76 -1.07 6.00 4.55
CA ILE A 76 -2.37 5.29 4.54
C ILE A 76 -3.30 6.13 3.67
N SER A 77 -3.93 5.50 2.69
CA SER A 77 -4.90 6.17 1.83
C SER A 77 -6.13 6.58 2.64
N ASP A 78 -6.46 7.87 2.57
CA ASP A 78 -7.67 8.45 3.12
C ASP A 78 -8.69 8.73 2.02
N LEU A 79 -9.95 8.82 2.40
CA LEU A 79 -11.07 9.03 1.48
C LEU A 79 -11.83 10.31 1.86
N PHE A 80 -11.80 11.30 0.98
CA PHE A 80 -12.55 12.53 1.15
C PHE A 80 -13.93 12.45 0.48
N VAL A 81 -14.97 12.81 1.23
CA VAL A 81 -16.33 12.95 0.71
C VAL A 81 -16.90 14.29 1.15
N LEU A 82 -17.41 15.07 0.19
CA LEU A 82 -18.24 16.23 0.47
C LEU A 82 -19.70 15.79 0.58
N ASP A 83 -20.23 15.69 1.79
CA ASP A 83 -21.58 15.23 2.09
C ASP A 83 -22.45 16.40 2.58
N GLY A 84 -23.23 17.00 1.66
CA GLY A 84 -24.02 18.18 1.98
C GLY A 84 -23.13 19.42 2.15
N ASP A 85 -23.25 20.07 3.29
CA ASP A 85 -22.40 21.16 3.78
C ASP A 85 -21.21 20.65 4.61
N THR A 86 -20.99 19.33 4.66
CA THR A 86 -19.99 18.73 5.54
C THR A 86 -18.95 17.97 4.72
N ALA A 87 -17.70 18.43 4.78
CA ALA A 87 -16.54 17.68 4.30
C ALA A 87 -16.14 16.62 5.34
N LYS A 88 -15.82 15.41 4.88
CA LYS A 88 -15.50 14.26 5.74
C LYS A 88 -14.30 13.51 5.20
N ILE A 89 -13.42 13.08 6.09
CA ILE A 89 -12.35 12.13 5.81
C ILE A 89 -12.71 10.80 6.44
N TYR A 90 -12.65 9.76 5.62
CA TYR A 90 -12.85 8.36 6.00
C TYR A 90 -11.52 7.61 5.87
N GLN A 91 -11.32 6.63 6.74
CA GLN A 91 -10.18 5.72 6.70
C GLN A 91 -10.65 4.32 7.11
N ASN A 92 -9.85 3.29 6.84
CA ASN A 92 -10.10 1.86 7.07
C ASN A 92 -11.30 1.26 6.31
N LYS A 93 -11.36 -0.08 6.26
CA LYS A 93 -12.45 -0.82 5.62
C LYS A 93 -13.81 -0.57 6.27
N GLU A 94 -13.86 -0.29 7.57
CA GLU A 94 -15.09 0.08 8.25
C GLU A 94 -15.59 1.47 7.87
N LEU A 95 -14.84 2.26 7.10
CA LEU A 95 -15.14 3.64 6.71
C LEU A 95 -15.36 4.51 7.96
N ASP A 96 -14.41 4.49 8.89
CA ASP A 96 -14.48 5.34 10.06
C ASP A 96 -14.19 6.79 9.70
N ILE A 97 -15.03 7.70 10.22
CA ILE A 97 -14.86 9.13 10.02
C ILE A 97 -13.78 9.60 10.98
N ILE A 98 -12.60 9.90 10.45
CA ILE A 98 -11.46 10.38 11.24
C ILE A 98 -11.44 11.91 11.36
N ALA A 99 -12.04 12.62 10.40
CA ALA A 99 -12.24 14.06 10.47
C ALA A 99 -13.51 14.52 9.75
N SER A 100 -14.04 15.65 10.19
CA SER A 100 -15.20 16.29 9.58
C SER A 100 -15.19 17.79 9.81
N LEU A 101 -15.64 18.53 8.80
CA LEU A 101 -15.63 19.99 8.76
C LEU A 101 -16.93 20.49 8.11
N ASP A 102 -17.62 21.40 8.78
CA ASP A 102 -18.77 22.13 8.23
C ASP A 102 -18.25 23.31 7.38
N ILE A 103 -18.52 23.29 6.08
CA ILE A 103 -18.14 24.34 5.12
C ILE A 103 -19.19 25.47 5.04
N GLY A 104 -20.25 25.38 5.84
CA GLY A 104 -21.18 26.45 6.18
C GLY A 104 -22.54 26.36 5.48
N ALA A 105 -22.57 26.17 4.17
CA ALA A 105 -23.81 26.07 3.41
C ALA A 105 -23.73 24.93 2.39
N VAL A 106 -24.87 24.26 2.20
CA VAL A 106 -24.98 23.15 1.24
C VAL A 106 -24.79 23.70 -0.17
N PRO A 107 -23.71 23.29 -0.88
CA PRO A 107 -23.51 23.71 -2.26
C PRO A 107 -24.66 23.25 -3.13
N THR A 108 -24.96 23.96 -4.20
CA THR A 108 -25.89 23.50 -5.25
C THR A 108 -25.13 22.79 -6.36
N SER A 109 -23.89 23.21 -6.61
CA SER A 109 -22.88 22.51 -7.41
C SER A 109 -21.48 22.91 -6.93
N VAL A 110 -20.51 22.02 -7.19
CA VAL A 110 -19.09 22.28 -6.92
C VAL A 110 -18.27 21.89 -8.15
N SER A 111 -17.04 22.40 -8.26
CA SER A 111 -16.06 21.95 -9.27
C SER A 111 -15.71 20.47 -9.10
N ASN A 112 -14.82 19.96 -9.96
CA ASN A 112 -14.00 18.81 -9.58
C ASN A 112 -13.23 19.12 -8.29
N ILE A 113 -13.03 18.08 -7.50
CA ILE A 113 -12.23 18.13 -6.28
C ILE A 113 -10.85 17.63 -6.65
N ILE A 114 -9.81 18.33 -6.20
CA ILE A 114 -8.43 17.93 -6.42
C ILE A 114 -7.72 17.75 -5.08
N SER A 115 -6.72 16.88 -5.07
CA SER A 115 -5.69 16.81 -4.02
C SER A 115 -4.37 17.27 -4.63
N PHE A 116 -3.63 18.16 -3.98
CA PHE A 116 -2.33 18.61 -4.47
C PHE A 116 -1.53 19.30 -3.35
N ASP A 117 -0.22 19.06 -3.28
CA ASP A 117 0.73 19.83 -2.46
C ASP A 117 0.98 21.20 -3.09
N ILE A 118 0.10 22.16 -2.80
CA ILE A 118 0.10 23.48 -3.43
C ILE A 118 1.20 24.35 -2.80
N ASP A 119 1.52 24.17 -1.53
CA ASP A 119 2.50 24.99 -0.85
C ASP A 119 3.94 24.42 -0.86
N GLY A 120 4.09 23.15 -1.21
CA GLY A 120 5.35 22.41 -1.30
C GLY A 120 5.85 21.88 0.04
N ASP A 121 4.97 21.69 1.03
CA ASP A 121 5.33 21.21 2.37
C ASP A 121 5.34 19.67 2.50
N GLY A 122 4.89 18.97 1.46
CA GLY A 122 4.83 17.51 1.40
C GLY A 122 3.55 16.91 1.98
N THR A 123 2.54 17.73 2.29
CA THR A 123 1.15 17.31 2.52
C THR A 123 0.26 17.81 1.39
N ASN A 124 -0.85 17.13 1.13
CA ASN A 124 -1.73 17.51 0.03
C ASN A 124 -2.95 18.27 0.53
N GLU A 125 -3.20 19.43 -0.07
CA GLU A 125 -4.42 20.17 0.16
C GLU A 125 -5.57 19.64 -0.70
N ILE A 126 -6.77 19.68 -0.14
CA ILE A 126 -8.01 19.38 -0.85
C ILE A 126 -8.62 20.68 -1.36
N VAL A 127 -8.75 20.82 -2.68
CA VAL A 127 -9.25 22.04 -3.31
C VAL A 127 -10.49 21.80 -4.15
N PHE A 128 -11.50 22.64 -3.93
CA PHE A 128 -12.73 22.67 -4.73
C PHE A 128 -13.38 24.05 -4.69
N ALA A 129 -14.21 24.35 -5.69
CA ALA A 129 -14.95 25.59 -5.80
C ALA A 129 -16.45 25.35 -5.64
N ASP A 130 -17.06 26.06 -4.70
CA ASP A 130 -18.50 26.15 -4.49
C ASP A 130 -19.09 27.31 -5.28
N ASN A 131 -19.90 26.97 -6.27
CA ASN A 131 -20.55 27.95 -7.14
C ASN A 131 -21.69 28.72 -6.44
N THR A 132 -22.22 28.20 -5.35
CA THR A 132 -23.41 28.76 -4.68
C THR A 132 -23.03 29.99 -3.90
N ASN A 133 -21.87 29.92 -3.26
CA ASN A 133 -21.35 31.01 -2.45
C ASN A 133 -20.23 31.79 -3.14
N ASN A 134 -19.82 31.40 -4.35
CA ASN A 134 -18.70 32.01 -5.08
C ASN A 134 -17.38 31.89 -4.30
N ILE A 135 -17.15 30.71 -3.73
CA ILE A 135 -16.02 30.44 -2.83
C ILE A 135 -15.21 29.28 -3.38
N MET A 136 -13.89 29.43 -3.42
CA MET A 136 -12.95 28.32 -3.53
C MET A 136 -12.40 27.99 -2.16
N PHE A 137 -12.51 26.72 -1.77
CA PHE A 137 -11.98 26.17 -0.53
C PHE A 137 -10.66 25.45 -0.80
N MET A 138 -9.71 25.66 0.10
CA MET A 138 -8.49 24.89 0.24
C MET A 138 -8.46 24.36 1.66
N LEU A 139 -8.57 23.05 1.80
CA LEU A 139 -8.63 22.36 3.07
C LEU A 139 -7.32 21.59 3.29
N ASN A 140 -6.91 21.53 4.54
CA ASN A 140 -5.78 20.72 4.97
C ASN A 140 -6.26 19.71 6.01
N PHE A 141 -5.68 18.52 6.01
CA PHE A 141 -5.96 17.46 6.97
C PHE A 141 -4.68 16.98 7.64
N SER A 142 -4.72 16.88 8.96
CA SER A 142 -3.78 16.05 9.72
C SER A 142 -4.50 15.32 10.84
N GLN A 143 -4.00 14.15 11.27
CA GLN A 143 -4.59 13.48 12.44
C GLN A 143 -4.58 14.35 13.70
N SER A 144 -3.63 15.28 13.82
CA SER A 144 -3.47 16.09 15.03
C SER A 144 -4.43 17.28 15.08
N GLU A 145 -4.73 17.89 13.94
CA GLU A 145 -5.56 19.10 13.84
C GLU A 145 -6.98 18.81 13.30
N GLY A 146 -7.17 17.64 12.70
CA GLY A 146 -8.38 17.28 11.96
C GLY A 146 -8.39 17.95 10.58
N LEU A 147 -9.58 18.02 9.99
CA LEU A 147 -9.81 18.69 8.71
C LEU A 147 -10.13 20.17 8.98
N VAL A 148 -9.37 21.08 8.38
CA VAL A 148 -9.50 22.53 8.59
C VAL A 148 -9.56 23.28 7.26
N ILE A 149 -10.24 24.43 7.26
CA ILE A 149 -10.14 25.38 6.14
C ILE A 149 -8.81 26.10 6.31
N GLU A 150 -7.86 25.82 5.42
CA GLU A 150 -6.59 26.52 5.40
C GLU A 150 -6.78 27.89 4.73
N HIS A 151 -7.37 27.88 3.54
CA HIS A 151 -7.64 29.08 2.76
C HIS A 151 -9.04 29.08 2.13
N GLN A 152 -9.56 30.29 1.95
CA GLN A 152 -10.84 30.55 1.31
C GLN A 152 -10.69 31.76 0.38
N PHE A 153 -11.08 31.61 -0.89
CA PHE A 153 -10.99 32.66 -1.89
C PHE A 153 -12.36 33.00 -2.47
N ASP A 154 -12.67 34.29 -2.56
CA ASP A 154 -13.85 34.74 -3.31
C ASP A 154 -13.54 34.65 -4.81
N VAL A 155 -14.25 33.77 -5.52
CA VAL A 155 -14.10 33.55 -6.97
C VAL A 155 -15.46 33.71 -7.61
N THR A 156 -15.58 34.59 -8.62
CA THR A 156 -16.85 34.74 -9.36
C THR A 156 -17.06 33.53 -10.24
N ILE A 157 -17.94 32.64 -9.81
CA ILE A 157 -18.23 31.35 -10.44
C ILE A 157 -19.68 31.41 -10.93
N ASN A 158 -19.91 31.12 -12.21
CA ASN A 158 -21.26 30.91 -12.70
C ASN A 158 -21.54 29.40 -12.67
N GLU A 159 -21.23 28.71 -13.75
CA GLU A 159 -21.51 27.28 -13.88
C GLU A 159 -20.21 26.49 -14.18
N PHE A 160 -20.16 25.27 -13.65
CA PHE A 160 -19.13 24.26 -13.94
C PHE A 160 -17.66 24.72 -13.85
N PRO A 161 -17.21 25.27 -12.70
CA PRO A 161 -15.78 25.55 -12.51
C PRO A 161 -14.94 24.28 -12.63
N MET A 162 -13.73 24.39 -13.17
CA MET A 162 -12.75 23.30 -13.16
C MET A 162 -11.43 23.78 -12.58
N ILE A 163 -10.78 22.92 -11.80
CA ILE A 163 -9.55 23.25 -11.06
C ILE A 163 -8.44 22.25 -11.43
N ALA A 164 -7.22 22.75 -11.60
CA ALA A 164 -6.02 21.92 -11.63
C ALA A 164 -4.80 22.71 -11.14
N CYS A 165 -3.82 21.97 -10.64
CA CYS A 165 -2.48 22.44 -10.30
C CYS A 165 -1.46 21.74 -11.18
N ARG A 166 -0.34 22.41 -11.50
CA ARG A 166 0.76 21.83 -12.28
C ARG A 166 2.02 21.65 -11.43
N LEU A 167 2.33 22.66 -10.64
CA LEU A 167 3.45 22.73 -9.72
C LEU A 167 2.98 23.38 -8.41
N PRO A 168 3.73 23.25 -7.31
CA PRO A 168 3.49 24.04 -6.12
C PRO A 168 3.36 25.52 -6.47
N ASN A 169 2.32 26.17 -5.97
CA ASN A 169 1.96 27.56 -6.21
C ASN A 169 1.58 27.89 -7.66
N GLU A 170 1.26 26.88 -8.47
CA GLU A 170 0.84 27.05 -9.86
C GLU A 170 -0.43 26.26 -10.14
N CYS A 171 -1.55 26.88 -9.78
CA CYS A 171 -2.88 26.34 -10.01
C CYS A 171 -3.75 27.29 -10.81
N ILE A 172 -4.77 26.74 -11.46
CA ILE A 172 -5.80 27.49 -12.16
C ILE A 172 -7.19 27.01 -11.77
N VAL A 173 -8.13 27.94 -11.79
CA VAL A 173 -9.57 27.65 -11.81
C VAL A 173 -10.18 28.31 -13.05
N THR A 174 -10.78 27.50 -13.92
CA THR A 174 -11.53 27.97 -15.08
C THR A 174 -12.98 28.18 -14.70
N VAL A 175 -13.58 29.25 -15.18
CA VAL A 175 -14.99 29.57 -14.97
C VAL A 175 -15.62 29.99 -16.29
N ASP A 176 -16.85 29.56 -16.53
CA ASP A 176 -17.68 30.19 -17.55
C ASP A 176 -18.30 31.48 -17.01
N SER A 177 -18.61 32.41 -17.90
CA SER A 177 -19.42 33.57 -17.56
C SER A 177 -20.20 34.09 -18.74
N THR A 178 -21.48 34.33 -18.51
CA THR A 178 -22.35 35.09 -19.41
C THR A 178 -22.49 36.49 -18.82
N ASP A 179 -21.87 37.47 -19.46
CA ASP A 179 -21.99 38.85 -19.01
C ASP A 179 -23.19 39.50 -19.69
N THR A 180 -24.19 39.90 -18.90
CA THR A 180 -25.32 40.72 -19.38
C THR A 180 -25.15 42.20 -19.04
N GLU A 181 -23.92 42.63 -18.75
CA GLU A 181 -23.64 43.95 -18.14
C GLU A 181 -24.13 45.16 -18.95
N ASP A 182 -24.48 45.03 -20.23
CA ASP A 182 -24.95 46.16 -21.02
C ASP A 182 -26.21 45.84 -21.85
N ILE A 183 -27.28 46.60 -21.60
CA ILE A 183 -28.58 46.55 -22.32
C ILE A 183 -28.41 46.79 -23.84
N PHE A 184 -27.24 47.30 -24.26
CA PHE A 184 -26.92 47.59 -25.66
C PHE A 184 -25.90 46.64 -26.30
N VAL A 185 -25.34 45.68 -25.56
CA VAL A 185 -24.37 44.71 -26.10
C VAL A 185 -25.04 43.33 -26.10
N PRO A 186 -25.34 42.75 -27.27
CA PRO A 186 -25.88 41.39 -27.34
C PRO A 186 -24.92 40.37 -26.71
N PHE A 187 -25.49 39.29 -26.18
CA PHE A 187 -24.87 38.26 -25.33
C PHE A 187 -23.43 37.93 -25.76
N THR A 188 -22.48 38.23 -24.87
CA THR A 188 -21.08 37.79 -25.03
C THR A 188 -20.81 36.67 -24.05
N ALA A 189 -20.46 35.49 -24.57
CA ALA A 189 -20.01 34.38 -23.75
C ALA A 189 -18.50 34.52 -23.51
N PHE A 190 -18.10 34.36 -22.25
CA PHE A 190 -16.70 34.38 -21.84
C PHE A 190 -16.35 33.07 -21.15
N TYR A 191 -15.23 32.48 -21.55
CA TYR A 191 -14.57 31.45 -20.78
C TYR A 191 -13.31 32.06 -20.19
N ARG A 192 -13.14 31.97 -18.88
CA ARG A 192 -12.11 32.72 -18.15
C ARG A 192 -11.36 31.80 -17.19
N ALA A 193 -10.19 32.23 -16.74
CA ALA A 193 -9.44 31.55 -15.69
C ALA A 193 -8.84 32.53 -14.69
N TYR A 194 -8.72 32.07 -13.46
CA TYR A 194 -7.90 32.66 -12.41
C TYR A 194 -6.72 31.74 -12.16
N SER A 195 -5.52 32.28 -11.99
CA SER A 195 -4.44 31.53 -11.35
C SER A 195 -4.45 31.77 -9.85
N PHE A 196 -4.03 30.78 -9.08
CA PHE A 196 -3.89 30.87 -7.63
C PHE A 196 -2.68 30.08 -7.14
N ASP A 197 -2.21 30.46 -5.95
CA ASP A 197 -1.19 29.77 -5.17
C ASP A 197 -1.75 29.39 -3.79
N SER A 198 -0.91 28.86 -2.90
CA SER A 198 -1.34 28.47 -1.55
C SER A 198 -1.87 29.65 -0.73
N THR A 199 -1.53 30.89 -1.07
CA THR A 199 -1.82 32.06 -0.23
C THR A 199 -2.89 33.00 -0.81
N ASN A 200 -3.03 33.07 -2.14
CA ASN A 200 -3.88 34.05 -2.81
C ASN A 200 -4.22 33.66 -4.26
N LEU A 201 -5.19 34.41 -4.84
CA LEU A 201 -5.36 34.48 -6.29
C LEU A 201 -4.20 35.30 -6.88
N THR A 202 -3.29 34.63 -7.58
CA THR A 202 -2.00 35.19 -8.05
C THR A 202 -2.13 36.08 -9.27
N SER A 203 -3.20 35.91 -10.06
CA SER A 203 -3.50 36.77 -11.19
C SER A 203 -4.94 37.28 -11.17
N GLY A 204 -5.14 38.42 -11.84
CA GLY A 204 -6.49 38.88 -12.17
C GLY A 204 -7.12 37.96 -13.21
N LEU A 205 -8.46 38.00 -13.27
CA LEU A 205 -9.27 37.25 -14.21
C LEU A 205 -8.76 37.38 -15.67
N THR A 206 -8.32 36.26 -16.24
CA THR A 206 -7.84 36.19 -17.63
C THR A 206 -8.93 35.59 -18.52
N THR A 207 -9.24 36.26 -19.63
CA THR A 207 -10.22 35.74 -20.61
C THR A 207 -9.53 34.78 -21.56
N ILE A 208 -9.88 33.49 -21.50
CA ILE A 208 -9.40 32.42 -22.38
C ILE A 208 -10.11 32.47 -23.72
N TYR A 209 -11.44 32.62 -23.66
CA TYR A 209 -12.31 32.68 -24.83
C TYR A 209 -13.32 33.80 -24.68
N SER A 210 -13.60 34.49 -25.78
CA SER A 210 -14.77 35.34 -25.88
C SER A 210 -15.32 35.26 -27.29
N GLU A 211 -16.63 35.15 -27.41
CA GLU A 211 -17.31 35.23 -28.71
C GLU A 211 -18.44 36.25 -28.59
N PHE A 212 -18.37 37.25 -29.46
CA PHE A 212 -19.39 38.28 -29.57
C PHE A 212 -20.34 37.90 -30.70
N GLN A 213 -21.62 37.74 -30.38
CA GLN A 213 -22.66 37.55 -31.40
C GLN A 213 -23.54 38.79 -31.49
N PRO A 214 -23.65 39.42 -32.68
CA PRO A 214 -24.49 40.60 -32.88
C PRO A 214 -26.00 40.29 -32.94
N SER A 215 -26.40 39.02 -32.95
CA SER A 215 -27.79 38.55 -32.97
C SER A 215 -28.40 38.54 -31.56
N SER A 216 -29.73 38.34 -31.48
CA SER A 216 -30.46 38.18 -30.22
C SER A 216 -30.23 36.85 -29.52
N ASP A 217 -29.42 35.97 -30.13
CA ASP A 217 -29.34 34.56 -29.75
C ASP A 217 -28.15 34.41 -28.80
N ALA A 218 -28.35 33.79 -27.64
CA ALA A 218 -27.27 33.60 -26.69
C ALA A 218 -26.31 32.52 -27.23
N ILE A 219 -25.02 32.70 -26.91
CA ILE A 219 -24.03 31.63 -27.07
C ILE A 219 -24.03 30.86 -25.76
N ALA A 220 -24.32 29.57 -25.84
CA ALA A 220 -24.14 28.66 -24.73
C ALA A 220 -22.73 28.06 -24.77
N LEU A 221 -22.06 28.11 -23.61
CA LEU A 221 -20.80 27.40 -23.38
C LEU A 221 -21.14 26.04 -22.77
N CYS A 222 -20.60 24.99 -23.36
CA CYS A 222 -20.77 23.61 -22.94
C CYS A 222 -19.44 23.13 -22.36
N SER A 223 -19.31 23.16 -21.03
CA SER A 223 -18.19 22.52 -20.34
C SER A 223 -18.36 20.99 -20.32
N PRO A 224 -17.26 20.22 -20.26
CA PRO A 224 -17.35 18.78 -20.05
C PRO A 224 -18.12 18.44 -18.78
N ARG A 225 -18.97 17.39 -18.85
CA ARG A 225 -19.69 16.90 -17.67
C ARG A 225 -18.76 16.34 -16.60
N ASN A 226 -17.81 15.52 -17.03
CA ASN A 226 -16.74 15.02 -16.17
C ASN A 226 -15.60 16.04 -16.17
N GLN A 227 -15.68 16.99 -15.24
CA GLN A 227 -14.74 18.10 -15.11
C GLN A 227 -13.34 17.59 -14.79
N ASN A 228 -12.40 17.85 -15.71
CA ASN A 228 -10.98 17.58 -15.53
C ASN A 228 -10.16 18.51 -16.43
N ILE A 229 -9.05 19.02 -15.91
CA ILE A 229 -8.05 19.76 -16.69
C ILE A 229 -6.78 18.91 -16.68
N PRO A 230 -6.48 18.14 -17.75
CA PRO A 230 -5.19 17.45 -17.85
C PRO A 230 -4.04 18.46 -17.80
N VAL A 231 -2.96 18.07 -17.13
CA VAL A 231 -1.69 18.79 -17.09
C VAL A 231 -0.66 17.91 -17.79
N VAL A 232 -0.30 18.28 -19.02
CA VAL A 232 0.58 17.45 -19.87
C VAL A 232 1.26 18.32 -20.92
N ASP A 233 2.50 17.98 -21.28
CA ASP A 233 3.36 18.61 -22.32
C ASP A 233 2.79 18.38 -23.72
N ILE A 234 1.69 19.07 -24.01
CA ILE A 234 0.91 19.01 -25.24
C ILE A 234 1.78 19.42 -26.42
N ASP A 235 2.48 20.56 -26.33
CA ASP A 235 3.24 21.09 -27.45
C ASP A 235 4.65 20.48 -27.61
N GLY A 236 5.12 19.76 -26.59
CA GLY A 236 6.39 19.02 -26.60
C GLY A 236 7.61 19.91 -26.37
N ASP A 237 7.45 21.09 -25.78
CA ASP A 237 8.55 21.99 -25.41
C ASP A 237 9.22 21.63 -24.08
N GLY A 238 8.62 20.68 -23.34
CA GLY A 238 9.10 20.20 -22.05
C GLY A 238 8.49 20.92 -20.84
N ILE A 239 7.44 21.72 -21.04
CA ILE A 239 6.62 22.36 -20.01
C ILE A 239 5.18 21.87 -20.19
N SER A 240 4.64 21.14 -19.21
CA SER A 240 3.25 20.69 -19.33
C SER A 240 2.25 21.81 -19.25
N GLU A 241 1.17 21.72 -19.99
CA GLU A 241 0.17 22.76 -20.06
C GLU A 241 -1.16 22.30 -19.49
N PHE A 242 -1.97 23.27 -19.06
CA PHE A 242 -3.34 23.01 -18.68
C PHE A 242 -4.22 22.86 -19.93
N GLY A 243 -4.61 21.63 -20.26
CA GLY A 243 -5.50 21.35 -21.38
C GLY A 243 -6.98 21.55 -21.02
N VAL A 244 -7.71 22.33 -21.82
CA VAL A 244 -9.13 22.61 -21.58
C VAL A 244 -9.93 22.50 -22.88
N SER A 245 -11.04 21.77 -22.83
CA SER A 245 -12.02 21.67 -23.93
C SER A 245 -13.33 22.37 -23.55
N ILE A 246 -13.95 23.06 -24.51
CA ILE A 246 -15.31 23.59 -24.38
C ILE A 246 -16.06 23.40 -25.70
N GLY A 247 -17.37 23.16 -25.61
CA GLY A 247 -18.30 23.30 -26.72
C GLY A 247 -18.89 24.71 -26.76
N THR A 248 -19.17 25.25 -27.95
CA THR A 248 -19.97 26.46 -28.10
C THR A 248 -21.13 26.19 -29.04
N ALA A 249 -22.35 26.61 -28.69
CA ALA A 249 -23.49 26.57 -29.61
C ALA A 249 -24.26 27.88 -29.57
N GLU A 250 -24.84 28.27 -30.70
CA GLU A 250 -25.73 29.42 -30.81
C GLU A 250 -27.17 28.94 -30.58
N ASP A 251 -28.00 29.67 -29.82
CA ASP A 251 -29.38 29.26 -29.47
C ASP A 251 -30.26 28.88 -30.69
N SER A 252 -29.98 29.43 -31.86
CA SER A 252 -30.71 29.16 -33.11
C SER A 252 -29.99 28.21 -34.07
N ASP A 253 -28.73 27.89 -33.79
CA ASP A 253 -27.94 26.96 -34.59
C ASP A 253 -28.06 25.56 -33.98
N THR A 254 -28.19 24.56 -34.84
CA THR A 254 -28.10 23.19 -34.38
C THR A 254 -26.65 22.82 -34.07
N ASP A 255 -25.67 23.56 -34.59
CA ASP A 255 -24.26 23.16 -34.65
C ASP A 255 -23.46 23.62 -33.41
N ALA A 256 -23.01 22.66 -32.60
CA ALA A 256 -21.99 22.88 -31.58
C ALA A 256 -20.57 22.88 -32.19
N LYS A 257 -19.70 23.78 -31.74
CA LYS A 257 -18.29 23.88 -32.13
C LYS A 257 -17.41 23.46 -30.96
N LEU A 258 -16.51 22.51 -31.20
CA LEU A 258 -15.45 22.18 -30.25
C LEU A 258 -14.34 23.26 -30.26
N ARG A 259 -13.90 23.65 -29.08
CA ARG A 259 -12.71 24.47 -28.84
C ARG A 259 -11.80 23.74 -27.86
N PHE A 260 -10.50 23.80 -28.12
CA PHE A 260 -9.47 23.28 -27.26
C PHE A 260 -8.42 24.37 -27.03
N PHE A 261 -7.93 24.47 -25.80
CA PHE A 261 -6.91 25.41 -25.37
C PHE A 261 -5.89 24.67 -24.52
N TRP A 262 -4.64 25.09 -24.59
CA TRP A 262 -3.63 24.76 -23.59
C TRP A 262 -2.94 26.03 -23.11
N MET A 263 -2.43 26.00 -21.88
CA MET A 263 -1.91 27.20 -21.19
C MET A 263 -0.62 26.89 -20.43
N ASP A 264 0.45 27.61 -20.78
CA ASP A 264 1.77 27.51 -20.13
C ASP A 264 1.92 28.34 -18.86
N ASN A 265 1.22 29.47 -18.78
CA ASN A 265 1.29 30.42 -17.66
C ASN A 265 0.15 31.45 -17.79
N LEU A 266 -1.08 30.96 -18.03
CA LEU A 266 -2.25 31.72 -18.51
C LEU A 266 -2.02 32.53 -19.80
N THR A 267 -0.84 32.44 -20.42
CA THR A 267 -0.62 32.88 -21.80
C THR A 267 -1.22 31.81 -22.68
N ILE A 268 -2.34 32.15 -23.33
CA ILE A 268 -3.07 31.23 -24.18
C ILE A 268 -2.30 31.13 -25.50
N ASP A 269 -1.74 29.96 -25.81
CA ASP A 269 -1.36 29.64 -27.19
C ASP A 269 -2.55 28.94 -27.84
N VAL A 270 -3.21 29.64 -28.77
CA VAL A 270 -4.40 29.13 -29.44
C VAL A 270 -3.93 28.31 -30.62
N SER A 271 -4.00 26.98 -30.54
CA SER A 271 -3.87 26.17 -31.74
C SER A 271 -4.92 25.07 -31.82
N GLY A 272 -5.50 24.92 -33.01
CA GLY A 272 -6.62 24.01 -33.29
C GLY A 272 -8.01 24.64 -33.47
N THR A 273 -8.15 25.88 -33.96
CA THR A 273 -9.47 26.33 -34.47
C THR A 273 -9.77 25.70 -35.82
N ARG A 274 -10.36 24.50 -35.84
CA ARG A 274 -11.07 24.06 -37.05
C ARG A 274 -12.50 24.57 -37.01
N GLN A 275 -12.75 25.64 -37.77
CA GLN A 275 -14.07 25.93 -38.32
C GLN A 275 -14.32 24.95 -39.49
N LYS A 276 -14.47 23.67 -39.18
CA LYS A 276 -15.10 22.73 -40.11
C LYS A 276 -16.36 22.29 -39.38
N SER A 277 -17.51 22.70 -39.89
CA SER A 277 -18.81 22.22 -39.44
C SER A 277 -18.82 20.70 -39.49
N ALA A 278 -18.38 20.05 -38.41
CA ALA A 278 -19.10 18.88 -37.94
C ALA A 278 -20.40 19.49 -37.43
N THR A 279 -21.41 19.47 -38.30
CA THR A 279 -22.78 19.88 -37.99
C THR A 279 -23.29 18.89 -36.96
N ALA A 280 -22.94 19.11 -35.70
CA ALA A 280 -23.44 18.32 -34.60
C ALA A 280 -24.83 18.81 -34.30
N SER A 281 -25.89 18.09 -34.67
CA SER A 281 -27.27 18.62 -34.68
C SER A 281 -27.93 18.71 -33.30
N VAL A 282 -27.21 19.14 -32.27
CA VAL A 282 -27.71 19.19 -30.90
C VAL A 282 -27.26 20.49 -30.25
N GLY A 283 -28.19 21.44 -30.12
CA GLY A 283 -27.91 22.74 -29.52
C GLY A 283 -27.66 22.64 -28.02
N CYS A 284 -26.70 23.41 -27.52
CA CYS A 284 -26.48 23.69 -26.10
C CYS A 284 -27.63 24.58 -25.51
N THR A 285 -28.88 24.40 -25.94
CA THR A 285 -29.96 25.33 -25.55
C THR A 285 -30.34 25.12 -24.08
N GLY A 286 -30.25 26.19 -23.30
CA GLY A 286 -30.52 26.24 -21.88
C GLY A 286 -31.91 25.76 -21.48
N SER A 287 -32.03 24.46 -21.23
CA SER A 287 -32.92 23.88 -20.22
C SER A 287 -32.47 22.45 -19.93
N THR A 288 -31.63 22.30 -18.89
CA THR A 288 -31.56 21.09 -18.04
C THR A 288 -31.30 19.74 -18.72
N GLY A 289 -30.34 19.58 -19.65
CA GLY A 289 -30.05 18.21 -20.12
C GLY A 289 -28.93 17.96 -21.12
N VAL A 290 -27.96 18.85 -21.35
CA VAL A 290 -27.01 18.68 -22.47
C VAL A 290 -25.54 18.99 -22.17
N SER A 291 -25.06 18.78 -20.93
CA SER A 291 -23.61 18.76 -20.62
C SER A 291 -22.84 17.58 -21.27
N ASN A 292 -23.52 16.76 -22.08
CA ASN A 292 -23.00 15.51 -22.65
C ASN A 292 -22.35 15.66 -24.04
N LEU A 293 -22.05 16.88 -24.48
CA LEU A 293 -21.59 17.11 -25.86
C LEU A 293 -20.08 16.99 -26.05
N VAL A 294 -19.28 17.14 -24.99
CA VAL A 294 -17.81 17.17 -25.06
C VAL A 294 -17.20 16.56 -23.80
N THR A 295 -16.08 15.85 -23.94
CA THR A 295 -15.29 15.34 -22.81
C THR A 295 -14.15 16.30 -22.47
N SER A 296 -13.60 16.18 -21.26
CA SER A 296 -12.28 16.75 -20.98
C SER A 296 -11.24 16.13 -21.92
N PRO A 297 -10.16 16.87 -22.27
CA PRO A 297 -9.13 16.35 -23.13
C PRO A 297 -8.32 15.25 -22.44
N LEU A 298 -7.81 14.32 -23.24
CA LEU A 298 -6.79 13.35 -22.87
C LEU A 298 -5.51 13.69 -23.63
N GLY A 299 -4.46 14.10 -22.94
CA GLY A 299 -3.12 14.12 -23.51
C GLY A 299 -2.44 12.76 -23.36
N ALA A 300 -2.01 12.16 -24.47
CA ALA A 300 -1.22 10.93 -24.46
C ALA A 300 -0.31 10.86 -25.70
N ASN A 301 0.90 10.35 -25.54
CA ASN A 301 1.81 10.08 -26.66
C ASN A 301 1.56 8.66 -27.16
N LEU A 302 0.61 8.53 -28.07
CA LEU A 302 0.14 7.26 -28.62
C LEU A 302 0.64 7.01 -30.04
N PHE A 303 1.09 8.06 -30.74
CA PHE A 303 1.47 7.95 -32.14
C PHE A 303 2.96 8.20 -32.37
N THR A 304 3.72 7.12 -32.62
CA THR A 304 5.17 7.17 -32.90
C THR A 304 5.56 8.04 -34.09
N ALA A 305 4.62 8.29 -35.02
CA ALA A 305 4.84 9.12 -36.21
C ALA A 305 4.75 10.62 -35.95
N HIS A 306 4.28 11.04 -34.77
CA HIS A 306 4.16 12.44 -34.39
C HIS A 306 5.26 12.83 -33.39
N SER A 307 5.52 14.13 -33.30
CA SER A 307 6.46 14.67 -32.32
C SER A 307 5.65 15.39 -31.24
N GLY A 308 5.73 14.94 -29.99
CA GLY A 308 4.99 15.52 -28.87
C GLY A 308 3.82 14.65 -28.43
N VAL A 309 2.96 15.20 -27.58
CA VAL A 309 1.77 14.52 -27.05
C VAL A 309 0.57 14.77 -27.98
N GLU A 310 -0.23 13.74 -28.26
CA GLU A 310 -1.52 13.91 -28.91
C GLU A 310 -2.60 14.25 -27.89
N THR A 311 -3.57 15.04 -28.33
CA THR A 311 -4.78 15.33 -27.55
C THR A 311 -5.99 14.64 -28.16
N PHE A 312 -6.73 13.89 -27.35
CA PHE A 312 -7.98 13.24 -27.73
C PHE A 312 -9.15 13.88 -26.99
N ILE A 313 -10.20 14.22 -27.75
CA ILE A 313 -11.42 14.82 -27.19
C ILE A 313 -12.63 14.09 -27.74
N GLY A 314 -13.42 13.53 -26.85
CA GLY A 314 -14.72 12.95 -27.15
C GLY A 314 -15.77 14.05 -27.38
N LEU A 315 -16.63 13.86 -28.37
CA LEU A 315 -17.74 14.76 -28.65
C LEU A 315 -18.94 14.03 -29.26
N GLN A 316 -20.13 14.48 -28.89
CA GLN A 316 -21.37 14.05 -29.52
C GLN A 316 -21.59 14.83 -30.81
N SER A 317 -21.46 14.16 -31.95
CA SER A 317 -21.62 14.72 -33.29
C SER A 317 -23.04 14.60 -33.85
N SER A 318 -23.94 13.86 -33.20
CA SER A 318 -25.39 13.94 -33.39
C SER A 318 -26.10 13.22 -32.25
N ALA A 319 -27.44 13.25 -32.23
CA ALA A 319 -28.23 12.48 -31.26
C ALA A 319 -27.98 10.96 -31.28
N SER A 320 -27.22 10.42 -32.23
CA SER A 320 -26.89 9.00 -32.34
C SER A 320 -25.47 8.74 -32.85
N ASP A 321 -24.56 9.72 -32.71
CA ASP A 321 -23.20 9.63 -33.24
C ASP A 321 -22.21 10.30 -32.29
N PHE A 322 -21.42 9.49 -31.59
CA PHE A 322 -20.34 9.94 -30.73
C PHE A 322 -18.98 9.69 -31.41
N ARG A 323 -18.06 10.65 -31.27
CA ARG A 323 -16.75 10.64 -31.92
C ARG A 323 -15.65 11.09 -30.98
N ILE A 324 -14.46 10.54 -31.15
CA ILE A 324 -13.22 10.99 -30.54
C ILE A 324 -12.40 11.69 -31.62
N GLN A 325 -12.02 12.93 -31.40
CA GLN A 325 -11.13 13.67 -32.31
C GLN A 325 -9.71 13.69 -31.77
N GLY A 326 -8.75 13.36 -32.63
CA GLY A 326 -7.32 13.41 -32.35
C GLY A 326 -6.68 14.68 -32.91
N PHE A 327 -5.90 15.35 -32.06
CA PHE A 327 -5.09 16.52 -32.38
C PHE A 327 -3.62 16.24 -32.09
N LYS A 328 -2.74 16.77 -32.94
CA LYS A 328 -1.29 16.72 -32.70
C LYS A 328 -0.88 17.80 -31.70
N SER A 329 0.36 17.75 -31.27
CA SER A 329 1.03 18.77 -30.44
C SER A 329 0.96 20.20 -31.01
N ASP A 330 0.93 20.36 -32.33
CA ASP A 330 0.71 21.67 -32.97
C ASP A 330 -0.77 22.10 -33.05
N GLY A 331 -1.65 21.35 -32.37
CA GLY A 331 -3.10 21.53 -32.33
C GLY A 331 -3.80 21.21 -33.64
N SER A 332 -3.07 20.75 -34.65
CA SER A 332 -3.68 20.34 -35.91
C SER A 332 -4.44 19.03 -35.73
N PHE A 333 -5.70 19.03 -36.15
CA PHE A 333 -6.50 17.82 -36.26
C PHE A 333 -5.82 16.82 -37.18
N PHE A 334 -5.68 15.57 -36.75
CA PHE A 334 -5.12 14.50 -37.56
C PHE A 334 -6.10 13.39 -37.89
N ASP A 335 -7.01 13.03 -36.97
CA ASP A 335 -7.90 11.89 -37.18
C ASP A 335 -9.19 11.97 -36.33
N GLU A 336 -10.19 11.17 -36.71
CA GLU A 336 -11.45 11.00 -35.98
C GLU A 336 -11.82 9.52 -35.83
N PHE A 337 -12.31 9.15 -34.65
CA PHE A 337 -12.62 7.77 -34.28
C PHE A 337 -14.09 7.70 -33.80
N PRO A 338 -14.92 6.80 -34.32
CA PRO A 338 -14.65 5.95 -35.46
C PRO A 338 -14.67 6.71 -36.79
N GLU A 339 -13.84 6.28 -37.77
CA GLU A 339 -13.81 6.90 -39.11
C GLU A 339 -15.16 6.78 -39.85
N THR A 340 -15.92 5.72 -39.53
CA THR A 340 -17.28 5.47 -40.02
C THR A 340 -18.25 5.55 -38.87
N ILE A 341 -19.46 6.10 -39.10
CA ILE A 341 -20.54 6.12 -38.11
C ILE A 341 -20.79 4.68 -37.64
N LEU A 342 -20.38 4.39 -36.42
CA LEU A 342 -20.74 3.16 -35.71
C LEU A 342 -22.15 3.37 -35.12
N SER A 343 -22.91 2.29 -34.99
CA SER A 343 -24.36 2.36 -34.81
C SER A 343 -24.78 2.81 -33.42
N GLU A 344 -25.53 3.91 -33.35
CA GLU A 344 -26.54 4.24 -32.32
C GLU A 344 -26.07 4.63 -30.90
N GLY A 345 -24.80 4.95 -30.68
CA GLY A 345 -24.39 5.65 -29.45
C GLY A 345 -25.03 7.05 -29.37
N ASP A 346 -26.03 7.24 -28.51
CA ASP A 346 -26.82 8.48 -28.48
C ASP A 346 -26.22 9.61 -27.65
N GLY A 347 -25.03 9.39 -27.08
CA GLY A 347 -24.26 10.39 -26.34
C GLY A 347 -24.97 10.92 -25.09
N THR A 348 -26.05 10.29 -24.63
CA THR A 348 -26.78 10.74 -23.43
C THR A 348 -25.97 10.60 -22.16
N MET A 349 -24.99 9.69 -22.14
CA MET A 349 -23.94 9.60 -21.13
C MET A 349 -22.63 9.33 -21.85
N ILE A 350 -21.59 10.09 -21.50
CA ILE A 350 -20.23 9.92 -22.02
C ILE A 350 -19.24 9.97 -20.86
N SER A 351 -18.31 9.03 -20.82
CA SER A 351 -17.12 9.15 -19.96
C SER A 351 -16.15 10.18 -20.53
N ASN A 352 -15.14 10.56 -19.75
CA ASN A 352 -13.96 11.18 -20.37
C ASN A 352 -13.23 10.16 -21.26
N VAL A 353 -12.38 10.64 -22.17
CA VAL A 353 -11.47 9.74 -22.91
C VAL A 353 -10.47 9.17 -21.90
N PHE A 354 -10.33 7.84 -21.89
CA PHE A 354 -9.39 7.12 -21.03
C PHE A 354 -8.52 6.18 -21.86
N LEU A 355 -7.38 5.78 -21.30
CA LEU A 355 -6.47 4.82 -21.94
C LEU A 355 -6.90 3.39 -21.60
N MET A 356 -6.81 2.48 -22.56
CA MET A 356 -7.14 1.06 -22.37
C MET A 356 -6.26 0.18 -23.27
N ASN A 357 -6.14 -1.11 -22.97
CA ASN A 357 -5.63 -2.12 -23.90
C ASN A 357 -6.81 -2.88 -24.53
N ALA A 358 -7.52 -2.21 -25.44
CA ALA A 358 -8.67 -2.77 -26.12
C ALA A 358 -8.28 -3.68 -27.30
N PHE A 359 -7.05 -3.55 -27.82
CA PHE A 359 -6.55 -4.28 -28.98
C PHE A 359 -5.32 -5.16 -28.62
N PRO A 360 -5.50 -6.47 -28.43
CA PRO A 360 -4.49 -7.37 -27.84
C PRO A 360 -3.35 -7.76 -28.80
N ALA A 361 -3.47 -7.40 -30.09
CA ALA A 361 -2.51 -7.78 -31.12
C ALA A 361 -1.21 -6.97 -31.04
N THR A 362 -1.21 -5.86 -30.32
CA THR A 362 -0.08 -4.95 -30.17
C THR A 362 0.40 -4.91 -28.73
N THR A 363 1.28 -5.84 -28.39
CA THR A 363 1.90 -5.90 -27.07
C THR A 363 2.61 -4.56 -26.77
N GLY A 364 2.04 -3.76 -25.87
CA GLY A 364 2.59 -2.48 -25.42
C GLY A 364 2.12 -1.22 -26.16
N ALA A 365 1.16 -1.32 -27.08
CA ALA A 365 0.48 -0.12 -27.58
C ALA A 365 -0.71 0.21 -26.66
N LEU A 366 -0.85 1.49 -26.32
CA LEU A 366 -1.99 1.99 -25.56
C LEU A 366 -3.07 2.47 -26.53
N ASP A 367 -4.29 2.07 -26.25
CA ASP A 367 -5.48 2.50 -26.97
C ASP A 367 -6.20 3.56 -26.17
N PHE A 368 -7.11 4.27 -26.81
CA PHE A 368 -7.95 5.27 -26.16
C PHE A 368 -9.41 4.96 -26.41
N CYS A 369 -10.22 5.07 -25.37
CA CYS A 369 -11.62 4.72 -25.43
C CYS A 369 -12.49 5.78 -24.76
N VAL A 370 -13.76 5.78 -25.14
CA VAL A 370 -14.84 6.47 -24.43
C VAL A 370 -15.98 5.49 -24.25
N LEU A 371 -16.54 5.46 -23.05
CA LEU A 371 -17.78 4.76 -22.78
C LEU A 371 -18.96 5.71 -23.02
N GLY A 372 -19.86 5.29 -23.88
CA GLY A 372 -21.16 5.88 -24.12
C GLY A 372 -22.30 5.00 -23.60
N TYR A 373 -23.50 5.57 -23.61
CA TYR A 373 -24.75 4.82 -23.43
C TYR A 373 -25.69 5.13 -24.59
N ALA A 374 -26.46 4.12 -25.02
CA ALA A 374 -27.48 4.23 -26.04
C ALA A 374 -28.87 4.01 -25.41
N PHE A 375 -29.65 5.07 -25.22
CA PHE A 375 -30.96 5.01 -24.57
C PHE A 375 -32.00 4.23 -25.40
N THR A 376 -31.90 4.29 -26.73
CA THR A 376 -32.80 3.56 -27.66
C THR A 376 -32.70 2.06 -27.49
N ASP A 377 -31.48 1.55 -27.35
CA ASP A 377 -31.18 0.12 -27.28
C ASP A 377 -31.00 -0.39 -25.83
N GLN A 378 -30.85 0.53 -24.87
CA GLN A 378 -30.49 0.24 -23.48
C GLN A 378 -29.17 -0.52 -23.38
N GLU A 379 -28.16 -0.03 -24.11
CA GLU A 379 -26.84 -0.65 -24.19
C GLU A 379 -25.75 0.34 -23.75
N ILE A 380 -24.74 -0.18 -23.07
CA ILE A 380 -23.48 0.53 -22.89
C ILE A 380 -22.62 0.25 -24.12
N ASP A 381 -22.00 1.30 -24.63
CA ASP A 381 -21.14 1.24 -25.80
C ASP A 381 -19.74 1.73 -25.44
N LEU A 382 -18.71 0.96 -25.77
CA LEU A 382 -17.32 1.37 -25.64
C LEU A 382 -16.75 1.58 -27.03
N VAL A 383 -16.45 2.83 -27.36
CA VAL A 383 -15.79 3.21 -28.61
C VAL A 383 -14.30 3.38 -28.35
N CYS A 384 -13.49 2.54 -28.98
CA CYS A 384 -12.03 2.59 -28.85
C CYS A 384 -11.34 2.89 -30.18
N GLY A 385 -10.20 3.57 -30.12
CA GLY A 385 -9.28 3.81 -31.24
C GLY A 385 -7.85 3.42 -30.91
N THR A 386 -7.05 3.05 -31.93
CA THR A 386 -5.65 2.63 -31.79
C THR A 386 -4.74 3.17 -32.90
N GLU A 387 -3.43 3.28 -32.64
CA GLU A 387 -2.43 3.64 -33.66
C GLU A 387 -2.24 2.53 -34.70
N ASP A 388 -2.42 1.24 -34.36
CA ASP A 388 -1.88 0.14 -35.17
C ASP A 388 -2.46 0.08 -36.59
N ARG A 389 -1.69 0.60 -37.55
CA ARG A 389 -2.00 0.63 -38.99
C ARG A 389 -1.67 -0.68 -39.69
N GLY A 390 -1.87 -1.81 -39.01
CA GLY A 390 -1.90 -3.11 -39.67
C GLY A 390 -2.95 -3.08 -40.79
N PHE A 391 -2.57 -3.42 -42.03
CA PHE A 391 -3.38 -3.29 -43.27
C PHE A 391 -4.74 -4.04 -43.27
N LEU A 392 -5.14 -4.66 -42.16
CA LEU A 392 -6.31 -5.53 -42.04
C LEU A 392 -7.08 -5.40 -40.70
N ILE A 393 -6.63 -4.61 -39.72
CA ILE A 393 -7.32 -4.45 -38.42
C ILE A 393 -8.07 -3.11 -38.45
N PRO A 394 -9.36 -3.06 -38.07
CA PRO A 394 -10.06 -1.80 -37.88
C PRO A 394 -9.29 -0.93 -36.88
N GLN A 395 -9.04 0.33 -37.20
CA GLN A 395 -8.42 1.29 -36.26
C GLN A 395 -9.37 1.64 -35.10
N THR A 396 -10.63 1.17 -35.19
CA THR A 396 -11.74 1.52 -34.32
C THR A 396 -12.62 0.30 -34.08
N SER A 397 -12.99 0.05 -32.83
CA SER A 397 -13.96 -0.97 -32.45
C SER A 397 -15.02 -0.38 -31.52
N GLU A 398 -16.24 -0.89 -31.68
CA GLU A 398 -17.39 -0.62 -30.83
C GLU A 398 -17.67 -1.90 -30.04
N PHE A 399 -17.66 -1.83 -28.70
CA PHE A 399 -17.96 -2.97 -27.84
C PHE A 399 -19.25 -2.72 -27.06
N LYS A 400 -20.16 -3.69 -27.08
CA LYS A 400 -21.52 -3.49 -26.54
C LYS A 400 -21.81 -4.35 -25.32
N PHE A 401 -22.65 -3.84 -24.43
CA PHE A 401 -23.25 -4.60 -23.34
C PHE A 401 -24.74 -4.26 -23.17
N PRO A 402 -25.66 -5.25 -23.28
CA PRO A 402 -27.07 -5.01 -23.03
C PRO A 402 -27.37 -4.82 -21.54
N VAL A 403 -28.00 -3.71 -21.17
CA VAL A 403 -28.38 -3.36 -19.78
C VAL A 403 -29.82 -3.80 -19.47
N ALA A 404 -30.49 -4.49 -20.40
CA ALA A 404 -31.91 -4.80 -20.39
C ALA A 404 -32.47 -5.20 -19.01
N ASN A 405 -33.29 -4.30 -18.43
CA ASN A 405 -34.00 -4.40 -17.14
C ASN A 405 -33.19 -4.16 -15.86
N LEU A 406 -31.94 -3.68 -15.92
CA LEU A 406 -31.13 -3.59 -14.70
C LEU A 406 -31.38 -2.31 -13.88
N PHE A 407 -31.53 -1.10 -14.45
CA PHE A 407 -31.80 0.13 -13.67
C PHE A 407 -32.36 1.30 -14.52
N ASN A 408 -32.91 2.34 -13.87
CA ASN A 408 -33.58 3.48 -14.51
C ASN A 408 -32.67 4.71 -14.63
N ILE A 409 -31.92 4.78 -15.72
CA ILE A 409 -30.99 5.89 -16.03
C ILE A 409 -31.73 7.24 -16.22
N SER A 410 -33.06 7.26 -16.39
CA SER A 410 -33.80 8.45 -16.79
C SER A 410 -34.07 9.47 -15.67
N THR A 411 -33.62 9.25 -14.43
CA THR A 411 -33.94 10.14 -13.28
C THR A 411 -32.73 10.72 -12.54
N ASP A 412 -31.54 10.14 -12.65
CA ASP A 412 -30.40 10.45 -11.76
C ASP A 412 -29.13 10.92 -12.49
N ILE A 413 -29.30 11.29 -13.77
CA ILE A 413 -28.28 11.86 -14.67
C ILE A 413 -27.52 13.03 -14.00
N ASP A 414 -28.12 13.79 -13.10
CA ASP A 414 -27.54 15.10 -12.78
C ASP A 414 -26.25 15.10 -11.96
N LYS A 415 -25.82 14.00 -11.29
CA LYS A 415 -24.77 14.16 -10.26
C LYS A 415 -23.62 13.13 -10.13
N LYS A 416 -23.72 11.87 -10.56
CA LYS A 416 -22.73 10.85 -10.10
C LYS A 416 -22.30 9.74 -11.09
N ASP A 417 -23.14 9.31 -12.01
CA ASP A 417 -22.99 7.95 -12.58
C ASP A 417 -22.05 7.77 -13.81
N ASN A 418 -21.19 8.74 -14.16
CA ASN A 418 -20.43 8.68 -15.43
C ASN A 418 -18.92 8.51 -15.31
N ILE A 419 -18.40 8.15 -14.14
CA ILE A 419 -16.97 7.81 -14.08
C ILE A 419 -16.80 6.45 -14.70
N VAL A 420 -15.91 6.44 -15.68
CA VAL A 420 -15.36 5.25 -16.26
C VAL A 420 -13.87 5.44 -16.35
N HIS A 421 -13.12 4.48 -15.84
CA HIS A 421 -11.68 4.45 -15.94
C HIS A 421 -11.23 3.01 -16.20
N ALA A 422 -10.16 2.87 -16.98
CA ALA A 422 -9.48 1.61 -17.06
C ALA A 422 -8.68 1.38 -15.78
N VAL A 423 -8.61 0.12 -15.35
CA VAL A 423 -7.85 -0.29 -14.18
C VAL A 423 -6.46 -0.69 -14.65
N GLN A 424 -5.43 -0.13 -14.04
CA GLN A 424 -4.07 -0.58 -14.27
C GLN A 424 -3.76 -1.72 -13.30
N HIS A 425 -3.42 -2.89 -13.85
CA HIS A 425 -2.93 -3.98 -13.03
C HIS A 425 -1.45 -3.76 -12.69
N SER A 426 -1.18 -3.21 -11.50
CA SER A 426 0.13 -3.17 -10.83
C SER A 426 1.16 -2.10 -11.26
N ASN A 427 1.94 -1.68 -10.26
CA ASN A 427 3.28 -1.09 -10.38
C ASN A 427 4.39 -2.12 -10.64
N ALA A 428 4.08 -3.41 -10.47
CA ALA A 428 5.05 -4.47 -10.45
C ALA A 428 5.03 -5.26 -11.76
N LEU A 429 6.02 -4.90 -12.60
CA LEU A 429 6.71 -5.76 -13.59
C LEU A 429 6.38 -5.52 -15.07
N THR A 430 7.39 -4.96 -15.74
CA THR A 430 7.64 -4.88 -17.19
C THR A 430 6.87 -3.80 -17.94
N ASN A 431 7.40 -3.37 -19.07
CA ASN A 431 6.97 -2.22 -19.88
C ASN A 431 5.55 -2.33 -20.50
N LEU A 432 4.60 -2.97 -19.82
CA LEU A 432 3.25 -3.23 -20.31
C LEU A 432 2.28 -2.76 -19.21
N GLN A 433 1.63 -1.62 -19.44
CA GLN A 433 0.45 -1.24 -18.68
C GLN A 433 -0.66 -2.24 -19.03
N ASP A 434 -1.09 -3.04 -18.06
CA ASP A 434 -2.21 -3.94 -18.24
C ASP A 434 -3.50 -3.16 -17.90
N LEU A 435 -4.12 -2.59 -18.94
CA LEU A 435 -5.34 -1.78 -18.88
C LEU A 435 -6.51 -2.54 -19.53
N ASN A 436 -6.71 -3.80 -19.17
CA ASN A 436 -7.67 -4.68 -19.85
C ASN A 436 -9.07 -4.70 -19.17
N GLU A 437 -9.20 -4.06 -18.01
CA GLU A 437 -10.43 -3.94 -17.22
C GLU A 437 -10.93 -2.48 -17.17
N ILE A 438 -12.25 -2.30 -17.11
CA ILE A 438 -12.95 -1.03 -17.00
C ILE A 438 -13.87 -1.08 -15.79
N ILE A 439 -13.74 -0.10 -14.89
CA ILE A 439 -14.72 0.15 -13.83
C ILE A 439 -15.75 1.16 -14.34
N SER A 440 -17.02 0.90 -14.04
CA SER A 440 -18.13 1.83 -14.25
C SER A 440 -19.16 1.66 -13.14
N ALA A 441 -20.19 2.52 -13.12
CA ALA A 441 -21.34 2.35 -12.21
C ALA A 441 -21.98 0.95 -12.27
N TYR A 442 -21.88 0.27 -13.42
CA TYR A 442 -22.49 -1.04 -13.66
C TYR A 442 -21.66 -2.23 -13.13
N GLY A 443 -20.46 -1.96 -12.62
CA GLY A 443 -19.48 -2.96 -12.22
C GLY A 443 -18.24 -2.92 -13.10
N ILE A 444 -17.55 -4.05 -13.16
CA ILE A 444 -16.26 -4.17 -13.85
C ILE A 444 -16.45 -5.02 -15.11
N PHE A 445 -15.87 -4.52 -16.19
CA PHE A 445 -15.94 -5.11 -17.51
C PHE A 445 -14.53 -5.38 -18.04
N THR A 446 -14.40 -6.42 -18.84
CA THR A 446 -13.24 -6.62 -19.73
C THR A 446 -13.73 -6.74 -21.16
N VAL A 447 -12.84 -6.64 -22.13
CA VAL A 447 -13.18 -6.71 -23.56
C VAL A 447 -13.05 -8.17 -24.05
N ASP A 448 -14.06 -8.69 -24.76
CA ASP A 448 -13.93 -9.97 -25.48
C ASP A 448 -13.10 -9.79 -26.76
N PHE A 449 -11.83 -10.14 -26.64
CA PHE A 449 -10.84 -10.11 -27.71
C PHE A 449 -11.07 -11.14 -28.84
N VAL A 450 -11.95 -12.13 -28.67
CA VAL A 450 -12.01 -13.34 -29.53
C VAL A 450 -13.14 -13.26 -30.58
N GLY A 451 -13.83 -12.12 -30.71
CA GLY A 451 -14.50 -11.74 -31.96
C GLY A 451 -16.00 -11.49 -31.90
N THR A 452 -16.59 -11.29 -30.72
CA THR A 452 -17.97 -10.80 -30.57
C THR A 452 -18.06 -9.29 -30.44
N ASN A 453 -16.95 -8.60 -30.17
CA ASN A 453 -16.92 -7.18 -29.77
C ASN A 453 -17.94 -6.90 -28.65
N GLU A 454 -17.93 -7.74 -27.62
CA GLU A 454 -18.78 -7.58 -26.45
C GLU A 454 -17.94 -7.14 -25.25
N LEU A 455 -18.54 -6.33 -24.38
CA LEU A 455 -18.00 -6.11 -23.04
C LEU A 455 -18.43 -7.29 -22.16
N LEU A 456 -17.46 -7.98 -21.57
CA LEU A 456 -17.69 -9.06 -20.63
C LEU A 456 -17.69 -8.49 -19.22
N ARG A 457 -18.87 -8.47 -18.59
CA ARG A 457 -18.97 -8.09 -17.19
C ARG A 457 -18.37 -9.18 -16.30
N ILE A 458 -17.28 -8.87 -15.62
CA ILE A 458 -16.60 -9.77 -14.68
C ILE A 458 -17.09 -9.58 -13.25
N PHE A 459 -17.52 -8.37 -12.89
CA PHE A 459 -18.12 -8.06 -11.61
C PHE A 459 -19.41 -7.25 -11.80
N GLN A 460 -20.48 -7.64 -11.10
CA GLN A 460 -21.71 -6.87 -11.05
C GLN A 460 -21.75 -6.09 -9.74
N ASN A 461 -21.85 -4.77 -9.86
CA ASN A 461 -22.05 -3.90 -8.71
C ASN A 461 -23.36 -4.25 -7.96
N PRO A 462 -23.29 -4.67 -6.69
CA PRO A 462 -24.49 -5.01 -5.92
C PRO A 462 -25.30 -3.78 -5.50
N GLN A 463 -24.71 -2.58 -5.52
CA GLN A 463 -25.35 -1.34 -5.06
C GLN A 463 -26.24 -0.69 -6.13
N GLY A 464 -26.06 -1.05 -7.41
CA GLY A 464 -26.77 -0.40 -8.51
C GLY A 464 -26.19 0.98 -8.81
N ASP A 465 -27.06 1.98 -8.96
CA ASP A 465 -26.71 3.37 -9.29
C ASP A 465 -25.74 3.97 -8.25
N SER A 466 -24.45 3.91 -8.56
CA SER A 466 -23.37 4.39 -7.71
C SER A 466 -22.11 4.67 -8.51
N VAL A 467 -21.28 5.55 -7.96
CA VAL A 467 -19.90 5.74 -8.41
C VAL A 467 -19.07 4.58 -7.88
N LEU A 468 -18.37 3.87 -8.76
CA LEU A 468 -17.34 2.92 -8.36
C LEU A 468 -15.96 3.53 -8.52
N LEU A 469 -15.14 3.36 -7.49
CA LEU A 469 -13.72 3.67 -7.46
C LEU A 469 -12.98 2.43 -6.98
N SER A 470 -11.79 2.20 -7.51
CA SER A 470 -10.85 1.26 -6.91
C SER A 470 -9.98 1.97 -5.90
N ILE A 471 -9.62 1.25 -4.85
CA ILE A 471 -8.84 1.77 -3.75
C ILE A 471 -8.04 0.65 -3.11
N ASP A 472 -6.79 0.92 -2.78
CA ASP A 472 -6.02 0.08 -1.86
C ASP A 472 -5.94 0.78 -0.50
N LEU A 473 -7.01 0.64 0.29
CA LEU A 473 -7.15 1.33 1.57
C LEU A 473 -6.31 0.66 2.66
N GLU A 474 -5.98 -0.62 2.48
CA GLU A 474 -5.18 -1.40 3.41
C GLU A 474 -3.69 -1.50 2.99
N GLN A 475 -3.33 -0.96 1.81
CA GLN A 475 -1.97 -0.94 1.23
C GLN A 475 -1.36 -2.32 1.00
N PHE A 476 -2.19 -3.27 0.58
CA PHE A 476 -1.74 -4.64 0.32
C PHE A 476 -1.32 -4.89 -1.12
N GLY A 477 -1.28 -3.84 -1.94
CA GLY A 477 -1.05 -3.96 -3.36
C GLY A 477 -2.19 -4.69 -4.06
N ALA A 478 -3.41 -4.66 -3.53
CA ALA A 478 -4.61 -5.15 -4.18
C ALA A 478 -5.71 -4.09 -4.09
N ASP A 479 -6.41 -3.88 -5.20
CA ASP A 479 -7.48 -2.90 -5.27
C ASP A 479 -8.78 -3.52 -4.74
N ASP A 480 -9.33 -2.91 -3.71
CA ASP A 480 -10.72 -3.03 -3.32
C ASP A 480 -11.60 -2.04 -4.08
N LEU A 481 -12.91 -2.06 -3.81
CA LEU A 481 -13.86 -1.14 -4.41
C LEU A 481 -14.56 -0.26 -3.38
N ILE A 482 -14.77 1.00 -3.72
CA ILE A 482 -15.72 1.88 -3.03
C ILE A 482 -16.89 2.16 -3.96
N ALA A 483 -18.11 1.97 -3.45
CA ALA A 483 -19.33 2.43 -4.06
C ALA A 483 -19.87 3.66 -3.31
N LEU A 484 -20.00 4.79 -4.00
CA LEU A 484 -20.74 5.95 -3.50
C LEU A 484 -22.12 6.01 -4.18
N THR A 485 -23.17 5.81 -3.40
CA THR A 485 -24.57 6.06 -3.79
C THR A 485 -25.01 7.43 -3.26
N ASP A 486 -26.25 7.85 -3.55
CA ASP A 486 -26.84 9.05 -2.95
C ASP A 486 -27.03 8.99 -1.44
N THR A 487 -27.02 7.80 -0.84
CA THR A 487 -27.39 7.61 0.58
C THR A 487 -26.37 6.81 1.38
N ASN A 488 -25.42 6.15 0.72
CA ASN A 488 -24.40 5.34 1.36
C ASN A 488 -23.07 5.43 0.61
N ILE A 489 -21.99 5.34 1.37
CA ILE A 489 -20.67 4.97 0.88
C ILE A 489 -20.35 3.56 1.40
N ILE A 490 -19.85 2.71 0.51
CA ILE A 490 -19.72 1.27 0.77
C ILE A 490 -18.37 0.78 0.29
N TYR A 491 -17.56 0.29 1.22
CA TYR A 491 -16.33 -0.43 0.94
C TYR A 491 -16.67 -1.88 0.60
N MET A 492 -16.03 -2.40 -0.43
CA MET A 492 -16.20 -3.75 -0.97
C MET A 492 -14.83 -4.40 -1.00
N ASP A 493 -14.57 -5.14 0.07
CA ASP A 493 -13.36 -5.92 0.33
C ASP A 493 -13.45 -7.26 -0.43
N ASP A 494 -12.58 -7.42 -1.43
CA ASP A 494 -12.48 -8.61 -2.26
C ASP A 494 -11.87 -9.83 -1.53
N LYS A 495 -11.43 -9.62 -0.27
CA LYS A 495 -10.78 -10.54 0.66
C LYS A 495 -9.37 -10.92 0.28
N VAL A 496 -8.74 -10.15 -0.58
CA VAL A 496 -7.31 -10.26 -0.82
C VAL A 496 -6.59 -9.67 0.39
N SER A 497 -6.26 -10.54 1.35
CA SER A 497 -5.37 -10.22 2.46
C SER A 497 -3.93 -10.55 2.09
N ASN A 498 -2.99 -9.67 2.45
CA ASN A 498 -1.58 -10.03 2.53
C ASN A 498 -1.35 -10.72 3.88
N GLU A 499 -1.21 -12.04 3.85
CA GLU A 499 -0.99 -12.85 5.03
C GLU A 499 0.43 -12.60 5.59
N PRO A 500 0.62 -12.60 6.92
CA PRO A 500 1.93 -12.38 7.49
C PRO A 500 2.95 -13.41 7.01
N ALA A 501 4.22 -12.99 6.96
CA ALA A 501 5.32 -13.90 6.72
C ALA A 501 5.31 -15.04 7.74
N GLN A 502 5.59 -16.25 7.31
CA GLN A 502 5.70 -17.42 8.18
C GLN A 502 7.17 -17.82 8.30
N ILE A 503 7.63 -18.07 9.53
CA ILE A 503 8.90 -18.76 9.77
C ILE A 503 8.57 -20.26 9.80
N ASP A 504 9.16 -21.05 8.90
CA ASP A 504 8.89 -22.48 8.78
C ASP A 504 9.86 -23.29 9.63
N ASP A 505 11.17 -23.06 9.43
CA ASP A 505 12.23 -23.81 10.09
C ASP A 505 13.37 -22.88 10.52
N LEU A 506 13.93 -23.13 11.72
CA LEU A 506 15.17 -22.51 12.19
C LEU A 506 16.24 -23.58 12.40
N THR A 507 17.32 -23.53 11.65
CA THR A 507 18.46 -24.45 11.81
C THR A 507 19.66 -23.75 12.44
N PHE A 508 20.22 -24.34 13.48
CA PHE A 508 21.36 -23.81 14.24
C PHE A 508 22.60 -24.71 14.13
N ASN A 509 23.76 -24.09 13.88
CA ASN A 509 25.06 -24.76 13.87
C ASN A 509 26.14 -23.89 14.58
N PRO A 510 26.63 -24.28 15.78
CA PRO A 510 26.29 -25.50 16.49
C PRO A 510 24.89 -25.45 17.11
N CYS A 511 24.33 -26.61 17.46
CA CYS A 511 22.99 -26.71 18.01
C CYS A 511 22.84 -25.90 19.31
N VAL A 512 21.82 -25.05 19.38
CA VAL A 512 21.53 -24.18 20.54
C VAL A 512 20.58 -24.86 21.54
N VAL A 513 19.83 -25.86 21.11
CA VAL A 513 18.82 -26.54 21.92
C VAL A 513 19.50 -27.52 22.88
N ASN A 514 19.26 -27.35 24.18
CA ASN A 514 19.79 -28.21 25.25
C ASN A 514 21.32 -28.41 25.25
N SER A 515 22.05 -27.46 24.66
CA SER A 515 23.50 -27.54 24.47
C SER A 515 24.19 -26.30 25.03
N VAL A 516 25.47 -26.43 25.39
CA VAL A 516 26.33 -25.32 25.82
C VAL A 516 27.34 -25.08 24.72
N ILE A 517 27.35 -23.88 24.17
CA ILE A 517 28.26 -23.51 23.07
C ILE A 517 29.54 -22.91 23.66
N LYS A 518 30.68 -23.18 23.01
CA LYS A 518 31.96 -22.62 23.42
C LYS A 518 32.03 -21.11 23.14
N VAL A 519 32.63 -20.34 24.05
CA VAL A 519 32.88 -18.91 23.83
C VAL A 519 33.96 -18.69 22.76
N ASN A 520 33.80 -17.62 21.99
CA ASN A 520 34.53 -17.27 20.77
C ASN A 520 34.32 -18.25 19.60
N GLU A 521 33.21 -18.99 19.63
CA GLU A 521 32.79 -19.84 18.52
C GLU A 521 31.85 -19.10 17.56
N SER A 522 31.73 -19.59 16.33
CA SER A 522 30.74 -19.10 15.38
C SER A 522 29.41 -19.83 15.54
N LEU A 523 28.31 -19.09 15.55
CA LEU A 523 26.95 -19.62 15.47
C LEU A 523 26.36 -19.25 14.12
N GLN A 524 26.07 -20.24 13.30
CA GLN A 524 25.28 -20.09 12.08
C GLN A 524 23.80 -20.34 12.38
N VAL A 525 22.97 -19.43 11.89
CA VAL A 525 21.51 -19.50 11.94
C VAL A 525 21.01 -19.52 10.51
N SER A 526 20.26 -20.56 10.14
CA SER A 526 19.53 -20.66 8.87
C SER A 526 18.05 -20.50 9.19
N VAL A 527 17.40 -19.57 8.49
CA VAL A 527 15.98 -19.27 8.61
C VAL A 527 15.33 -19.63 7.29
N ASP A 528 14.45 -20.63 7.32
CA ASP A 528 13.53 -20.91 6.22
C ASP A 528 12.20 -20.21 6.55
N ALA A 529 11.73 -19.39 5.63
CA ALA A 529 10.51 -18.61 5.77
C ALA A 529 9.74 -18.57 4.45
N SER A 530 8.43 -18.45 4.54
CA SER A 530 7.55 -18.35 3.38
C SER A 530 6.63 -17.13 3.49
N ASP A 531 6.43 -16.47 2.36
CA ASP A 531 5.24 -15.65 2.15
C ASP A 531 4.05 -16.61 1.99
N THR A 532 2.99 -16.37 2.76
CA THR A 532 1.79 -17.22 2.80
C THR A 532 0.65 -16.71 1.90
N ASN A 533 0.90 -15.65 1.13
CA ASN A 533 -0.02 -15.11 0.14
C ASN A 533 -0.46 -16.16 -0.90
N ASP A 534 -1.67 -16.00 -1.43
CA ASP A 534 -2.15 -16.84 -2.54
C ASP A 534 -1.25 -16.62 -3.76
N ALA A 535 -0.80 -17.72 -4.38
CA ALA A 535 0.04 -17.68 -5.58
C ALA A 535 -0.56 -16.86 -6.74
N VAL A 536 -1.88 -16.64 -6.76
CA VAL A 536 -2.57 -15.76 -7.72
C VAL A 536 -2.17 -14.29 -7.55
N LEU A 537 -1.88 -13.85 -6.32
CA LEU A 537 -1.52 -12.48 -5.96
C LEU A 537 -0.05 -12.15 -6.23
N GLY A 538 0.74 -13.20 -6.44
CA GLY A 538 2.20 -13.13 -6.46
C GLY A 538 2.75 -13.13 -5.03
N PHE A 539 3.99 -13.60 -4.90
CA PHE A 539 4.71 -13.57 -3.63
C PHE A 539 5.57 -12.31 -3.54
N ASP A 540 5.53 -11.66 -2.39
CA ASP A 540 6.28 -10.46 -2.07
C ASP A 540 7.67 -10.80 -1.50
N ASN A 541 8.51 -9.79 -1.29
CA ASN A 541 9.79 -10.02 -0.64
C ASN A 541 9.57 -10.24 0.85
N LEU A 542 10.48 -10.98 1.50
CA LEU A 542 10.52 -11.08 2.95
C LEU A 542 11.69 -10.28 3.50
N THR A 543 11.47 -9.57 4.59
CA THR A 543 12.56 -9.04 5.42
C THR A 543 12.74 -9.96 6.61
N ILE A 544 13.97 -10.44 6.84
CA ILE A 544 14.31 -11.35 7.94
C ILE A 544 15.36 -10.66 8.81
N SER A 545 15.07 -10.54 10.09
CA SER A 545 15.92 -9.94 11.12
C SER A 545 16.33 -11.00 12.14
N ILE A 546 17.63 -11.16 12.38
CA ILE A 546 18.19 -12.14 13.31
C ILE A 546 19.04 -11.40 14.34
N SER A 547 18.58 -11.43 15.60
CA SER A 547 19.28 -10.85 16.75
C SER A 547 19.81 -11.93 17.69
N VAL A 548 21.12 -11.96 17.91
CA VAL A 548 21.78 -12.84 18.89
C VAL A 548 22.22 -12.04 20.10
N TYR A 549 22.05 -12.59 21.31
CA TYR A 549 22.18 -11.88 22.58
C TYR A 549 21.17 -10.73 22.71
N ASP A 550 19.96 -10.94 22.21
CA ASP A 550 18.90 -9.94 22.21
C ASP A 550 18.63 -9.36 23.62
N GLY A 551 18.48 -8.04 23.71
CA GLY A 551 18.26 -7.31 24.96
C GLY A 551 19.49 -7.14 25.86
N THR A 552 20.68 -7.57 25.42
CA THR A 552 21.94 -7.39 26.18
C THR A 552 22.85 -6.32 25.57
N SER A 553 23.91 -5.93 26.30
CA SER A 553 24.92 -5.00 25.77
C SER A 553 25.78 -5.57 24.63
N ASN A 554 25.67 -6.87 24.34
CA ASN A 554 26.44 -7.57 23.30
C ASN A 554 25.55 -8.09 22.16
N GLN A 555 24.37 -7.49 22.02
CA GLN A 555 23.45 -7.79 20.93
C GLN A 555 24.13 -7.60 19.57
N GLN A 556 24.00 -8.60 18.71
CA GLN A 556 24.40 -8.58 17.31
C GLN A 556 23.15 -8.76 16.48
N ASN A 557 22.88 -7.86 15.53
CA ASN A 557 21.69 -7.91 14.68
C ASN A 557 22.09 -7.88 13.20
N VAL A 558 21.43 -8.69 12.39
CA VAL A 558 21.54 -8.69 10.92
C VAL A 558 20.12 -8.69 10.36
N THR A 559 19.87 -7.83 9.37
CA THR A 559 18.59 -7.73 8.68
C THR A 559 18.83 -7.88 7.18
N ASN A 560 18.11 -8.80 6.54
CA ASN A 560 18.20 -9.08 5.11
C ASN A 560 16.81 -9.01 4.49
N THR A 561 16.67 -8.27 3.40
CA THR A 561 15.48 -8.34 2.52
C THR A 561 15.79 -9.28 1.37
N VAL A 562 14.93 -10.27 1.15
CA VAL A 562 15.14 -11.39 0.23
C VAL A 562 13.92 -11.56 -0.65
N THR A 563 14.16 -11.76 -1.94
CA THR A 563 13.10 -12.13 -2.88
C THR A 563 12.72 -13.58 -2.67
N THR A 564 11.42 -13.82 -2.52
CA THR A 564 10.83 -15.15 -2.39
C THR A 564 10.82 -15.89 -3.72
N SER A 565 10.72 -17.21 -3.64
CA SER A 565 10.48 -18.06 -4.80
C SER A 565 9.10 -17.77 -5.40
N GLN A 566 9.05 -17.42 -6.69
CA GLN A 566 7.79 -17.20 -7.41
C GLN A 566 6.91 -18.45 -7.54
N VAL A 567 7.40 -19.62 -7.11
CA VAL A 567 6.67 -20.89 -7.23
C VAL A 567 5.91 -21.24 -5.94
N ASP A 568 6.47 -20.89 -4.79
CA ASP A 568 5.98 -21.36 -3.48
C ASP A 568 6.18 -20.35 -2.34
N GLY A 569 6.58 -19.11 -2.63
CA GLY A 569 6.74 -18.04 -1.62
C GLY A 569 7.91 -18.24 -0.67
N SER A 570 8.69 -19.32 -0.81
CA SER A 570 9.73 -19.67 0.17
C SER A 570 11.07 -18.97 -0.07
N THR A 571 11.84 -18.75 1.01
CA THR A 571 13.22 -18.28 0.98
C THR A 571 14.03 -18.81 2.16
N THR A 572 15.35 -18.83 2.00
CA THR A 572 16.30 -19.25 3.05
C THR A 572 17.36 -18.18 3.27
N VAL A 573 17.52 -17.72 4.51
CA VAL A 573 18.58 -16.80 4.94
C VAL A 573 19.54 -17.50 5.88
N ILE A 574 20.84 -17.41 5.59
CA ILE A 574 21.89 -18.02 6.41
C ILE A 574 22.84 -16.94 6.90
N GLU A 575 22.90 -16.74 8.21
CA GLU A 575 23.77 -15.76 8.85
C GLU A 575 24.69 -16.39 9.90
N SER A 576 25.81 -15.73 10.17
CA SER A 576 26.83 -16.22 11.12
C SER A 576 27.24 -15.15 12.12
N PHE A 577 27.20 -15.52 13.40
CA PHE A 577 27.46 -14.64 14.55
C PHE A 577 28.67 -15.12 15.34
N ASN A 578 29.34 -14.20 16.03
CA ASN A 578 30.47 -14.53 16.91
C ASN A 578 30.02 -14.54 18.37
N LEU A 579 30.13 -15.68 19.05
CA LEU A 579 29.70 -15.85 20.44
C LEU A 579 30.80 -15.45 21.43
N ASN A 580 31.10 -14.16 21.51
CA ASN A 580 32.20 -13.59 22.30
C ASN A 580 31.90 -13.38 23.80
N GLU A 581 30.66 -13.59 24.26
CA GLU A 581 30.26 -13.41 25.67
C GLU A 581 29.75 -14.71 26.30
N THR A 582 30.26 -15.03 27.50
CA THR A 582 29.74 -16.14 28.30
C THR A 582 28.49 -15.72 29.06
N GLY A 583 27.43 -16.52 29.03
CA GLY A 583 26.17 -16.23 29.69
C GLY A 583 25.22 -17.43 29.70
N PHE A 584 24.25 -17.40 30.61
CA PHE A 584 23.15 -18.36 30.67
C PHE A 584 21.85 -17.63 30.32
N GLY A 585 21.01 -18.26 29.50
CA GLY A 585 19.73 -17.67 29.09
C GLY A 585 19.90 -16.49 28.14
N ASN A 586 20.94 -16.51 27.29
CA ASN A 586 21.02 -15.57 26.18
C ASN A 586 19.88 -15.87 25.20
N VAL A 587 19.39 -14.86 24.48
CA VAL A 587 18.26 -15.00 23.56
C VAL A 587 18.73 -14.82 22.12
N ILE A 588 18.27 -15.70 21.23
CA ILE A 588 18.25 -15.51 19.78
C ILE A 588 16.81 -15.16 19.44
N ARG A 589 16.59 -14.02 18.80
CA ARG A 589 15.30 -13.60 18.27
C ARG A 589 15.39 -13.60 16.74
N VAL A 590 14.46 -14.29 16.10
CA VAL A 590 14.27 -14.24 14.64
C VAL A 590 12.93 -13.61 14.38
N GLU A 591 12.91 -12.59 13.52
CA GLU A 591 11.70 -11.90 13.08
C GLU A 591 11.66 -11.97 11.55
N ALA A 592 10.51 -12.36 11.00
CA ALA A 592 10.22 -12.29 9.58
C ALA A 592 9.06 -11.31 9.35
N PHE A 593 9.21 -10.49 8.33
CA PHE A 593 8.26 -9.48 7.89
C PHE A 593 7.93 -9.74 6.44
N ASP A 594 6.65 -9.70 6.09
CA ASP A 594 6.27 -9.57 4.69
C ASP A 594 6.48 -8.11 4.27
N THR A 595 7.09 -7.85 3.11
CA THR A 595 7.25 -6.46 2.66
C THR A 595 5.93 -5.80 2.27
N GLY A 596 4.92 -6.56 1.84
CA GLY A 596 3.57 -6.05 1.58
C GLY A 596 2.65 -6.07 2.81
N ASN A 597 3.05 -6.71 3.91
CA ASN A 597 2.41 -6.57 5.22
C ASN A 597 3.47 -6.42 6.34
N PRO A 598 4.10 -5.24 6.46
CA PRO A 598 5.18 -5.02 7.41
C PRO A 598 4.69 -4.90 8.87
N THR A 599 3.38 -4.79 9.09
CA THR A 599 2.80 -4.54 10.42
C THR A 599 2.69 -5.81 11.26
N GLU A 600 2.52 -6.96 10.62
CA GLU A 600 2.44 -8.26 11.28
C GLU A 600 3.78 -8.99 11.21
N VAL A 601 4.32 -9.36 12.39
CA VAL A 601 5.67 -9.92 12.51
C VAL A 601 5.61 -11.34 13.03
N ALA A 602 6.09 -12.30 12.24
CA ALA A 602 6.38 -13.63 12.77
C ALA A 602 7.66 -13.58 13.58
N SER A 603 7.56 -13.87 14.88
CA SER A 603 8.69 -13.81 15.80
C SER A 603 8.89 -15.13 16.54
N VAL A 604 10.13 -15.62 16.56
CA VAL A 604 10.53 -16.82 17.29
C VAL A 604 11.74 -16.51 18.15
N GLU A 605 11.63 -16.81 19.45
CA GLU A 605 12.72 -16.68 20.40
C GLU A 605 13.26 -18.04 20.83
N GLN A 606 14.59 -18.20 20.82
CA GLN A 606 15.28 -19.38 21.30
C GLN A 606 16.34 -18.99 22.32
N THR A 607 16.27 -19.58 23.52
CA THR A 607 17.29 -19.36 24.56
C THR A 607 18.49 -20.29 24.35
N PHE A 608 19.70 -19.80 24.66
CA PHE A 608 20.94 -20.57 24.55
C PHE A 608 21.95 -20.21 25.66
N THR A 609 22.98 -21.04 25.81
CA THR A 609 24.03 -20.87 26.82
C THR A 609 25.42 -20.91 26.20
N VAL A 610 26.28 -19.99 26.62
CA VAL A 610 27.69 -19.90 26.15
C VAL A 610 28.65 -19.99 27.33
N ASN A 611 29.67 -20.84 27.22
CA ASN A 611 30.65 -21.08 28.29
C ASN A 611 32.06 -21.36 27.72
N ILE A 612 33.08 -21.41 28.59
CA ILE A 612 34.47 -21.69 28.22
C ILE A 612 34.64 -23.11 27.65
N ASN A 613 33.81 -24.05 28.09
CA ASN A 613 33.71 -25.39 27.52
C ASN A 613 32.31 -25.56 26.93
N GLY A 614 32.23 -26.07 25.71
CA GLY A 614 30.99 -26.29 25.00
C GLY A 614 31.27 -26.99 23.68
N ILE A 615 30.21 -27.24 22.91
CA ILE A 615 30.32 -27.71 21.53
C ILE A 615 30.84 -26.59 20.62
N GLU A 616 31.59 -26.97 19.60
CA GLU A 616 32.18 -26.10 18.59
C GLU A 616 31.36 -26.15 17.29
N PHE A 617 31.61 -25.21 16.38
CA PHE A 617 30.94 -25.18 15.09
C PHE A 617 31.13 -26.49 14.32
N GLY A 618 30.04 -27.06 13.82
CA GLY A 618 30.03 -28.35 13.11
C GLY A 618 29.92 -29.59 13.99
N ASP A 619 29.97 -29.47 15.32
CA ASP A 619 29.84 -30.63 16.22
C ASP A 619 28.41 -31.21 16.23
N ALA A 620 27.40 -30.34 16.13
CA ALA A 620 26.00 -30.73 16.10
C ALA A 620 25.16 -29.65 15.41
N THR A 621 24.16 -30.07 14.64
CA THR A 621 23.11 -29.22 14.08
C THR A 621 21.76 -29.62 14.67
N CYS A 622 20.88 -28.65 14.86
CA CYS A 622 19.47 -28.91 15.15
C CYS A 622 18.56 -27.95 14.41
N THR A 623 17.39 -28.46 14.03
CA THR A 623 16.34 -27.73 13.34
C THR A 623 15.13 -27.66 14.25
N LEU A 624 14.54 -26.46 14.31
CA LEU A 624 13.33 -26.15 15.03
C LEU A 624 12.23 -25.90 13.99
N THR A 625 11.29 -26.82 13.86
CA THR A 625 10.12 -26.61 13.00
C THR A 625 9.10 -25.78 13.76
N VAL A 626 8.74 -24.66 13.17
CA VAL A 626 7.81 -23.69 13.73
C VAL A 626 6.46 -23.99 13.07
N THR A 627 5.60 -24.70 13.81
CA THR A 627 4.23 -24.91 13.34
C THR A 627 3.48 -23.59 13.47
N ALA A 628 2.82 -23.15 12.41
CA ALA A 628 1.93 -22.00 12.45
C ALA A 628 1.00 -22.12 13.67
N PRO A 629 0.78 -21.04 14.43
CA PRO A 629 -0.11 -21.08 15.56
C PRO A 629 -1.52 -21.42 15.06
N ASP A 630 -1.98 -22.65 15.32
CA ASP A 630 -3.41 -22.82 15.60
C ASP A 630 -3.71 -21.85 16.76
N GLU A 631 -4.82 -21.11 16.72
CA GLU A 631 -5.17 -20.05 17.70
C GLU A 631 -5.13 -20.50 19.19
N ASP A 632 -4.90 -21.79 19.46
CA ASP A 632 -4.72 -22.38 20.78
C ASP A 632 -3.40 -23.21 20.87
N GLU A 633 -2.36 -22.65 21.50
CA GLU A 633 -1.08 -23.26 21.94
C GLU A 633 0.04 -23.52 20.89
N ILE A 634 1.17 -22.80 21.06
CA ILE A 634 2.45 -23.07 20.37
C ILE A 634 3.02 -24.42 20.84
N ASN A 635 2.94 -25.45 20.00
CA ASN A 635 3.63 -26.73 20.21
C ASN A 635 4.95 -26.76 19.43
N VAL A 636 6.06 -26.55 20.14
CA VAL A 636 7.41 -26.70 19.59
C VAL A 636 7.79 -28.19 19.57
N THR A 637 8.00 -28.76 18.38
CA THR A 637 8.57 -30.11 18.23
C THR A 637 10.03 -30.03 17.80
N VAL A 638 10.92 -30.66 18.57
CA VAL A 638 12.37 -30.70 18.27
C VAL A 638 12.70 -32.07 17.68
N GLU A 639 13.06 -32.13 16.40
CA GLU A 639 13.64 -33.33 15.81
C GLU A 639 15.13 -33.43 16.18
N ALA A 640 15.50 -34.46 16.92
CA ALA A 640 16.88 -34.66 17.37
C ALA A 640 17.77 -35.09 16.18
N GLY A 641 18.64 -34.19 15.72
CA GLY A 641 19.68 -34.49 14.74
C GLY A 641 20.62 -35.60 15.21
N THR A 642 21.07 -36.44 14.27
CA THR A 642 22.04 -37.51 14.53
C THR A 642 23.40 -36.94 14.95
N LEU A 643 23.69 -37.04 16.24
CA LEU A 643 25.02 -36.79 16.82
C LEU A 643 26.07 -37.68 16.14
N THR A 644 27.01 -37.07 15.43
CA THR A 644 28.25 -37.76 15.02
C THR A 644 29.09 -38.02 16.27
N VAL A 645 29.25 -39.30 16.57
CA VAL A 645 29.90 -39.84 17.76
C VAL A 645 31.40 -39.52 17.73
N ASP A 646 31.88 -38.55 18.52
CA ASP A 646 33.24 -38.61 19.09
C ASP A 646 33.51 -37.75 20.35
N ALA A 647 32.50 -37.39 21.15
CA ALA A 647 32.70 -36.60 22.39
C ALA A 647 32.23 -37.29 23.69
N THR A 648 31.73 -38.53 23.65
CA THR A 648 31.10 -39.18 24.83
C THR A 648 31.97 -40.17 25.61
N GLU A 649 33.25 -40.36 25.29
CA GLU A 649 34.11 -41.27 26.08
C GLU A 649 34.72 -40.59 27.33
N ASN A 650 33.86 -40.20 28.29
CA ASN A 650 34.26 -40.25 29.70
C ASN A 650 33.67 -41.52 30.32
N SER A 651 34.47 -42.60 30.33
CA SER A 651 34.11 -43.92 30.90
C SER A 651 33.50 -43.87 32.31
N ILE A 652 33.79 -42.82 33.09
CA ILE A 652 33.24 -42.62 34.44
C ILE A 652 31.76 -42.20 34.36
N THR A 653 31.40 -41.29 33.45
CA THR A 653 30.02 -40.82 33.28
C THR A 653 29.16 -41.93 32.70
N THR A 654 29.65 -42.67 31.71
CA THR A 654 28.97 -43.85 31.13
C THR A 654 28.74 -44.94 32.16
N GLY A 655 29.72 -45.19 33.03
CA GLY A 655 29.59 -46.17 34.12
C GLY A 655 28.54 -45.77 35.16
N ILE A 656 28.47 -44.49 35.52
CA ILE A 656 27.46 -43.97 36.46
C ILE A 656 26.06 -44.04 35.82
N GLN A 657 25.93 -43.65 34.55
CA GLN A 657 24.65 -43.69 33.84
C GLN A 657 24.13 -45.12 33.70
N THR A 658 25.01 -46.08 33.41
CA THR A 658 24.63 -47.51 33.34
C THR A 658 24.04 -48.02 34.65
N VAL A 659 24.55 -47.56 35.81
CA VAL A 659 24.02 -47.96 37.12
C VAL A 659 22.72 -47.21 37.46
N ILE A 660 22.61 -45.94 37.06
CA ILE A 660 21.37 -45.16 37.18
C ILE A 660 20.24 -45.84 36.38
N ASP A 661 20.50 -46.18 35.13
CA ASP A 661 19.54 -46.84 34.24
C ASP A 661 19.15 -48.23 34.75
N LEU A 662 20.11 -48.96 35.33
CA LEU A 662 19.85 -50.28 35.93
C LEU A 662 19.00 -50.20 37.21
N THR A 663 19.14 -49.12 37.99
CA THR A 663 18.43 -48.96 39.28
C THR A 663 17.12 -48.18 39.18
N GLY A 664 16.92 -47.42 38.10
CA GLY A 664 15.75 -46.54 37.92
C GLY A 664 15.70 -45.36 38.91
N LEU A 665 16.79 -45.09 39.63
CA LEU A 665 16.86 -43.99 40.59
C LEU A 665 17.28 -42.70 39.87
N ALA A 666 16.69 -41.56 40.26
CA ALA A 666 17.21 -40.27 39.81
C ALA A 666 18.70 -40.13 40.20
N GLY A 667 19.53 -39.58 39.31
CA GLY A 667 20.98 -39.52 39.51
C GLY A 667 21.40 -38.90 40.84
N THR A 668 20.72 -37.83 41.26
CA THR A 668 20.93 -37.18 42.58
C THR A 668 20.71 -38.15 43.75
N THR A 669 19.68 -39.00 43.66
CA THR A 669 19.30 -39.95 44.71
C THR A 669 20.32 -41.09 44.79
N PHE A 670 20.74 -41.62 43.65
CA PHE A 670 21.81 -42.61 43.58
C PHE A 670 23.11 -42.07 44.20
N TRP A 671 23.48 -40.84 43.86
CA TRP A 671 24.71 -40.22 44.36
C TRP A 671 24.70 -39.99 45.88
N LEU A 672 23.57 -39.57 46.43
CA LEU A 672 23.41 -39.41 47.88
C LEU A 672 23.48 -40.75 48.63
N LEU A 673 22.93 -41.83 48.06
CA LEU A 673 23.05 -43.17 48.61
C LEU A 673 24.49 -43.68 48.58
N LEU A 674 25.24 -43.37 47.52
CA LEU A 674 26.67 -43.69 47.41
C LEU A 674 27.48 -42.97 48.49
N MET A 675 27.23 -41.68 48.71
CA MET A 675 27.87 -40.88 49.77
C MET A 675 27.56 -41.44 51.17
N LEU A 676 26.32 -41.85 51.39
CA LEU A 676 25.90 -42.46 52.65
C LEU A 676 26.62 -43.79 52.89
N ALA A 677 26.70 -44.65 51.87
CA ALA A 677 27.39 -45.95 51.96
C ALA A 677 28.89 -45.78 52.27
N PHE A 678 29.56 -44.83 51.62
CA PHE A 678 30.96 -44.51 51.91
C PHE A 678 31.15 -43.96 53.33
N SER A 679 30.25 -43.07 53.77
CA SER A 679 30.28 -42.51 55.12
C SER A 679 30.12 -43.60 56.19
N MET A 680 29.19 -44.54 56.00
CA MET A 680 29.04 -45.71 56.86
C MET A 680 30.29 -46.59 56.84
N GLY A 681 30.87 -46.84 55.67
CA GLY A 681 32.10 -47.62 55.53
C GLY A 681 33.27 -47.02 56.31
N ILE A 682 33.46 -45.71 56.25
CA ILE A 682 34.49 -44.99 57.02
C ILE A 682 34.19 -45.06 58.52
N TYR A 683 32.92 -44.91 58.92
CA TYR A 683 32.53 -44.99 60.32
C TYR A 683 32.84 -46.37 60.94
N PHE A 684 32.41 -47.45 60.27
CA PHE A 684 32.65 -48.82 60.74
C PHE A 684 34.13 -49.22 60.67
N ARG A 685 34.89 -48.70 59.72
CA ARG A 685 36.31 -49.00 59.60
C ARG A 685 37.17 -48.16 60.55
N GLY A 686 36.79 -46.90 60.79
CA GLY A 686 37.45 -46.02 61.76
C GLY A 686 37.42 -46.59 63.18
N SER A 687 36.31 -47.23 63.58
CA SER A 687 36.22 -47.91 64.87
C SER A 687 37.14 -49.14 64.95
N SER A 688 37.33 -49.88 63.85
CA SER A 688 38.28 -51.00 63.79
C SER A 688 39.75 -50.57 63.79
N LEU A 689 40.05 -49.33 63.42
CA LEU A 689 41.40 -48.76 63.32
C LEU A 689 41.80 -47.91 64.54
N ASN A 690 41.00 -47.93 65.62
CA ASN A 690 41.20 -47.09 66.82
C ASN A 690 41.32 -45.58 66.53
N TRP A 691 40.63 -45.08 65.50
CA TRP A 691 40.58 -43.64 65.27
C TRP A 691 39.77 -42.97 66.38
N SER A 692 40.28 -41.82 66.87
CA SER A 692 39.49 -41.01 67.80
C SER A 692 38.18 -40.59 67.13
N GLY A 693 37.09 -40.45 67.90
CA GLY A 693 35.78 -40.08 67.34
C GLY A 693 35.84 -38.80 66.48
N ASN A 694 36.69 -37.85 66.86
CA ASN A 694 36.92 -36.62 66.12
C ASN A 694 37.65 -36.86 64.78
N SER A 695 38.61 -37.78 64.74
CA SER A 695 39.34 -38.15 63.51
C SER A 695 38.42 -38.85 62.51
N THR A 696 37.54 -39.73 62.98
CA THR A 696 36.56 -40.42 62.13
C THR A 696 35.54 -39.45 61.53
N LEU A 697 35.02 -38.52 62.33
CA LEU A 697 34.10 -37.48 61.85
C LEU A 697 34.78 -36.52 60.85
N GLY A 698 36.03 -36.14 61.10
CA GLY A 698 36.81 -35.31 60.17
C GLY A 698 37.04 -35.99 58.82
N ALA A 699 37.34 -37.30 58.81
CA ALA A 699 37.50 -38.07 57.58
C ALA A 699 36.19 -38.18 56.78
N ILE A 700 35.06 -38.43 57.47
CA ILE A 700 33.73 -38.47 56.84
C ILE A 700 33.40 -37.11 56.20
N ALA A 701 33.66 -36.00 56.90
CA ALA A 701 33.40 -34.67 56.37
C ALA A 701 34.23 -34.39 55.09
N LEU A 702 35.53 -34.69 55.11
CA LEU A 702 36.42 -34.45 53.97
C LEU A 702 36.04 -35.29 52.74
N VAL A 703 35.66 -36.56 52.95
CA VAL A 703 35.20 -37.43 51.87
C VAL A 703 33.89 -36.94 51.29
N ASN A 704 32.92 -36.52 52.12
CA ASN A 704 31.66 -35.99 51.59
C ASN A 704 31.85 -34.70 50.77
N VAL A 705 32.75 -33.81 51.17
CA VAL A 705 33.10 -32.62 50.36
C VAL A 705 33.68 -33.03 49.00
N LEU A 706 34.59 -34.01 48.97
CA LEU A 706 35.13 -34.54 47.71
C LEU A 706 34.05 -35.16 46.83
N PHE A 707 33.13 -35.93 47.40
CA PHE A 707 32.01 -36.52 46.65
C PHE A 707 31.03 -35.48 46.12
N ILE A 708 30.82 -34.37 46.83
CA ILE A 708 29.99 -33.26 46.33
C ILE A 708 30.66 -32.60 45.13
N VAL A 709 31.96 -32.33 45.21
CA VAL A 709 32.73 -31.74 44.10
C VAL A 709 32.76 -32.68 42.88
N LEU A 710 32.94 -33.98 43.11
CA LEU A 710 32.87 -35.00 42.07
C LEU A 710 31.47 -35.09 41.45
N GLY A 711 30.42 -35.16 42.27
CA GLY A 711 29.03 -35.22 41.82
C GLY A 711 28.59 -34.00 41.01
N ALA A 712 29.10 -32.82 41.37
CA ALA A 712 28.93 -31.59 40.59
C ALA A 712 29.66 -31.66 39.25
N ARG A 713 30.90 -32.15 39.25
CA ARG A 713 31.72 -32.29 38.04
C ARG A 713 31.17 -33.30 37.05
N VAL A 714 30.49 -34.35 37.52
CA VAL A 714 29.83 -35.34 36.67
C VAL A 714 28.38 -34.99 36.32
N GLY A 715 27.88 -33.82 36.74
CA GLY A 715 26.52 -33.35 36.40
C GLY A 715 25.38 -34.05 37.15
N VAL A 716 25.69 -34.83 38.20
CA VAL A 716 24.72 -35.66 38.93
C VAL A 716 24.07 -34.91 40.10
N ILE A 717 24.68 -33.82 40.58
CA ILE A 717 24.11 -32.91 41.60
C ILE A 717 23.85 -31.55 40.98
N SER A 718 22.60 -31.05 41.09
CA SER A 718 22.26 -29.72 40.59
C SER A 718 22.98 -28.60 41.37
N THR A 719 23.34 -27.52 40.67
CA THR A 719 24.07 -26.38 41.23
C THR A 719 23.34 -25.72 42.39
N GLY A 720 22.00 -25.70 42.38
CA GLY A 720 21.19 -25.19 43.50
C GLY A 720 21.33 -26.00 44.80
N LEU A 721 21.47 -27.32 44.71
CA LEU A 721 21.70 -28.19 45.87
C LEU A 721 23.09 -27.99 46.48
N ILE A 722 24.09 -27.69 45.65
CA ILE A 722 25.46 -27.38 46.07
C ILE A 722 25.48 -26.10 46.91
N VAL A 723 24.79 -25.04 46.47
CA VAL A 723 24.72 -23.77 47.22
C VAL A 723 24.12 -24.00 48.59
N ILE A 724 23.00 -24.74 48.68
CA ILE A 724 22.35 -25.08 49.96
C ILE A 724 23.29 -25.89 50.85
N MET A 725 23.96 -26.91 50.31
CA MET A 725 24.87 -27.77 51.09
C MET A 725 26.14 -27.05 51.54
N VAL A 726 26.69 -26.15 50.73
CA VAL A 726 27.85 -25.33 51.12
C VAL A 726 27.46 -24.37 52.23
N VAL A 727 26.30 -23.71 52.13
CA VAL A 727 25.78 -22.83 53.20
C VAL A 727 25.58 -23.61 54.49
N VAL A 728 24.93 -24.79 54.44
CA VAL A 728 24.74 -25.65 55.61
C VAL A 728 26.07 -26.13 56.18
N SER A 729 27.04 -26.48 55.33
CA SER A 729 28.37 -26.94 55.76
C SER A 729 29.18 -25.82 56.43
N VAL A 730 29.11 -24.60 55.91
CA VAL A 730 29.75 -23.41 56.53
C VAL A 730 29.11 -23.11 57.88
N VAL A 731 27.78 -23.22 58.00
CA VAL A 731 27.07 -23.07 59.28
C VAL A 731 27.49 -24.14 60.29
N ILE A 732 27.53 -25.41 59.89
CA ILE A 732 27.96 -26.53 60.75
C ILE A 732 29.43 -26.34 61.16
N LEU A 733 30.31 -25.96 60.24
CA LEU A 733 31.72 -25.70 60.53
C LEU A 733 31.88 -24.51 61.49
N GLY A 734 31.08 -23.45 61.32
CA GLY A 734 31.03 -22.31 62.24
C GLY A 734 30.57 -22.70 63.65
N VAL A 735 29.54 -23.56 63.77
CA VAL A 735 29.08 -24.08 65.07
C VAL A 735 30.14 -24.98 65.71
N PHE A 736 30.81 -25.82 64.92
CA PHE A 736 31.84 -26.73 65.40
C PHE A 736 33.11 -25.99 65.85
N LEU A 737 33.60 -25.04 65.05
CA LEU A 737 34.71 -24.15 65.39
C LEU A 737 34.37 -23.25 66.58
N GLY A 738 33.13 -22.76 66.68
CA GLY A 738 32.64 -22.01 67.84
C GLY A 738 32.75 -22.81 69.14
N ARG A 739 32.40 -24.11 69.14
CA ARG A 739 32.60 -24.99 70.30
C ARG A 739 34.07 -25.31 70.58
N PHE A 740 34.89 -25.43 69.54
CA PHE A 740 36.33 -25.69 69.69
C PHE A 740 37.09 -24.48 70.23
N LEU A 741 36.72 -23.27 69.81
CA LEU A 741 37.37 -22.01 70.21
C LEU A 741 36.87 -21.46 71.54
N THR A 742 35.64 -21.75 71.96
CA THR A 742 35.10 -21.25 73.24
C THR A 742 35.63 -21.97 74.47
N GLY A 743 36.37 -23.08 74.32
CA GLY A 743 37.14 -23.67 75.43
C GLY A 743 36.34 -23.90 76.72
N VAL A 744 35.03 -24.15 76.63
CA VAL A 744 34.23 -24.47 77.81
C VAL A 744 34.45 -25.93 78.14
N GLY A 745 35.43 -26.16 79.02
CA GLY A 745 35.64 -27.45 79.65
C GLY A 745 34.40 -27.87 80.43
N ALA A 746 33.68 -28.86 79.93
CA ALA A 746 32.79 -29.68 80.73
C ALA A 746 33.64 -30.75 81.45
N ASN A 747 34.33 -30.32 82.51
CA ASN A 747 34.64 -31.20 83.63
C ASN A 747 33.60 -30.92 84.71
N ALA A 748 32.55 -31.74 84.75
CA ALA A 748 31.78 -32.03 85.95
C ALA A 748 31.10 -33.40 85.75
N GLU A 749 31.68 -34.38 86.45
CA GLU A 749 31.39 -35.83 86.56
C GLU A 749 31.88 -36.77 85.45
#